data_AF-A0AAX4L415-F1
#
_entry.id   AF-A0AAX4L415-F1
#
_cell.length_a   1.000
_cell.length_b   1.000
_cell.length_c   1.000
_cell.angle_alpha   90.00
_cell.angle_beta   90.00
_cell.angle_gamma   90.00
#
_symmetry.space_group_name_H-M   'P 1'
#
loop_
_entity.id
_entity.type
_entity.pdbx_description
1 polymer ?
#
loop_
_entity_poly.entity_id
_entity_poly.type
_entity_poly.pdbx_seq_one_letter_code
_entity_poly.pdbx_strand_id
1 'polypeptide(L)'
;MRSLLLSLFLLLPLLSILLTSSQTTIVVSSWGWGTPENPILAYPGYNDTPFYVIVSQPIGYQIVYAYLILSGTPIVSEGGNNIAYGSVSSSSLTTSQITFFLNVEKDAKPGTYNVPLVIIYQNAVTGSESQIAQEITIEINNVTFPILDQVFWGTTQQLTFAQVGEGLIPLTFSVFNPTTEPMLNVTLTVFLPKGIYSQSGSQRLAIIIPALPAGEPEFISTIVNVSNIIRPGVYYLNYSFSFSNFLGYYYSQKGNQSINITIYPQARLNIYSNPIQSTPNNITVLVVDISTNVSSFIASVRPVTISDLVIISSNFMPAFLSPGQNIIYSFKIYVPQGILPSVYPIPIEINYTSLGQKLTTVYLTYANIYYNQTPQIVEAIWNSSITPFPGIGVIPLTLFVYNPLPYPITAVNISYKFPSGLIPLQPFIFIPGIPQYDTIPVTIPIEITPNASVGLINFDYKISYNQDKMVTGNNSIYILPPAPVIIEANNTEINEGSYNVIPIRVVNLGPEYVYNVNLIAIAQGLEIIASVNSTIPFIKPNTSVVYYYTIYAPQSLPPAVYPLVIKLAYTYFTSEIVRTFTIPILVTSLQSPLIISFLKTTVYYNSNNTEILTLQNLANFTIYDIRLDISYPTQEIYLSQNQLYIPYLPPNFIYTIPLYVIPQIPQTMSIPIVITASYISKQGTPQTYQYQLNLLSTGFVKMEITQVSAQIVNNTLVINGLLINTGSQNAQYVSVSVNNYSSIYIGNIPPNSPTPFSFTLSLPPGYYKFNITVSYENELYQSNITSYVLSYVISYPTSTNNQERIPVTTISFLGIIVILVIIIVYLSLRGLRK
;
A
#
# COMPACT_ATOMS: atom_id res chain seq x y z
N MET A 1 75.56 -26.07 97.93
CA MET A 1 75.92 -27.01 99.00
C MET A 1 76.51 -26.19 100.16
N ARG A 2 75.75 -26.07 101.27
CA ARG A 2 76.04 -25.57 102.65
C ARG A 2 76.98 -24.36 102.82
N SER A 3 76.51 -23.17 103.24
CA SER A 3 76.11 -22.76 104.61
C SER A 3 77.23 -22.89 105.66
N LEU A 4 77.76 -21.78 106.21
CA LEU A 4 77.28 -21.17 107.47
C LEU A 4 78.10 -19.93 107.89
N LEU A 5 77.39 -18.99 108.54
CA LEU A 5 77.84 -17.78 109.25
C LEU A 5 78.96 -18.02 110.28
N LEU A 6 79.77 -17.00 110.60
CA LEU A 6 79.52 -16.07 111.72
C LEU A 6 80.60 -14.96 111.83
N SER A 7 80.10 -13.79 112.24
CA SER A 7 80.70 -12.51 112.63
C SER A 7 81.64 -12.59 113.86
N LEU A 8 82.38 -11.59 114.38
CA LEU A 8 82.26 -10.12 114.40
C LEU A 8 83.50 -9.51 115.13
N PHE A 9 84.02 -8.37 114.63
CA PHE A 9 84.60 -7.20 115.34
C PHE A 9 85.91 -7.34 116.18
N LEU A 10 86.78 -6.32 116.35
CA LEU A 10 86.57 -4.87 116.49
C LEU A 10 87.91 -4.06 116.33
N LEU A 11 87.83 -2.96 115.56
CA LEU A 11 88.55 -1.64 115.60
C LEU A 11 90.10 -1.55 115.63
N LEU A 12 90.79 -1.01 114.61
CA LEU A 12 90.87 0.36 113.98
C LEU A 12 92.17 1.11 114.42
N PRO A 13 92.75 2.02 113.61
CA PRO A 13 94.02 1.75 112.94
C PRO A 13 95.01 2.94 112.96
N LEU A 14 96.21 2.75 112.41
CA LEU A 14 96.93 3.75 111.62
C LEU A 14 98.10 3.04 110.94
N LEU A 15 97.95 2.78 109.63
CA LEU A 15 98.95 2.10 108.82
C LEU A 15 99.50 3.06 107.76
N SER A 16 100.81 2.94 107.59
CA SER A 16 101.76 3.80 106.91
C SER A 16 101.53 3.97 105.42
N ILE A 17 101.88 5.16 104.93
CA ILE A 17 101.93 5.57 103.52
C ILE A 17 103.14 4.91 102.85
N LEU A 18 102.90 4.16 101.79
CA LEU A 18 103.88 3.82 100.76
C LEU A 18 103.75 4.85 99.63
N LEU A 19 104.78 5.66 99.42
CA LEU A 19 104.91 6.52 98.24
C LEU A 19 105.24 5.65 97.02
N THR A 20 104.36 5.67 96.03
CA THR A 20 104.65 5.25 94.65
C THR A 20 104.84 6.53 93.82
N SER A 21 105.96 6.62 93.08
CA SER A 21 106.22 7.71 92.15
C SER A 21 105.35 7.52 90.90
N SER A 22 104.24 8.25 90.80
CA SER A 22 103.48 8.36 89.54
C SER A 22 104.22 9.30 88.59
N GLN A 23 104.62 8.79 87.42
CA GLN A 23 104.99 9.63 86.29
C GLN A 23 103.75 10.43 85.87
N THR A 24 103.85 11.76 85.89
CA THR A 24 102.80 12.66 85.40
C THR A 24 102.89 12.72 83.87
N THR A 25 102.09 11.90 83.18
CA THR A 25 102.04 11.87 81.71
C THR A 25 100.97 12.81 81.17
N ILE A 26 101.09 13.18 79.89
CA ILE A 26 100.03 13.87 79.15
C ILE A 26 98.79 12.96 79.06
N VAL A 27 97.60 13.54 79.22
CA VAL A 27 96.31 12.83 79.16
C VAL A 27 95.38 13.53 78.19
N VAL A 28 94.83 12.80 77.22
CA VAL A 28 93.74 13.29 76.36
C VAL A 28 92.43 13.20 77.16
N SER A 29 91.79 14.34 77.39
CA SER A 29 90.63 14.44 78.29
C SER A 29 89.28 14.40 77.57
N SER A 30 89.17 14.99 76.38
CA SER A 30 87.93 14.99 75.59
C SER A 30 88.21 15.34 74.13
N TRP A 31 87.31 14.96 73.23
CA TRP A 31 87.39 15.29 71.81
C TRP A 31 85.99 15.32 71.19
N GLY A 32 85.82 16.03 70.08
CA GLY A 32 84.54 16.14 69.40
C GLY A 32 84.59 17.09 68.20
N TRP A 33 83.51 17.11 67.42
CA TRP A 33 83.34 18.05 66.32
C TRP A 33 82.88 19.42 66.81
N GLY A 34 83.29 20.49 66.12
CA GLY A 34 82.96 21.88 66.47
C GLY A 34 84.01 22.51 67.38
N THR A 35 83.56 23.23 68.41
CA THR A 35 84.41 23.71 69.51
C THR A 35 83.92 23.12 70.83
N PRO A 36 84.75 23.13 71.89
CA PRO A 36 84.32 22.66 73.20
C PRO A 36 83.06 23.37 73.74
N GLU A 37 82.91 24.67 73.43
CA GLU A 37 81.78 25.49 73.83
C GLU A 37 80.53 25.27 72.95
N ASN A 38 80.73 24.90 71.69
CA ASN A 38 79.69 24.66 70.70
C ASN A 38 79.97 23.36 69.94
N PRO A 39 79.76 22.19 70.58
CA PRO A 39 79.93 20.91 69.91
C PRO A 39 78.86 20.74 68.82
N ILE A 40 79.25 20.17 67.70
CA ILE A 40 78.34 19.86 66.58
C ILE A 40 78.33 18.36 66.29
N LEU A 41 77.33 17.90 65.55
CA LEU A 41 77.34 16.58 64.95
C LEU A 41 77.92 16.68 63.54
N ALA A 42 78.85 15.80 63.19
CA ALA A 42 79.35 15.68 61.84
C ALA A 42 78.55 14.65 61.05
N TYR A 43 78.38 14.93 59.76
CA TYR A 43 77.67 14.09 58.80
C TYR A 43 78.52 13.93 57.53
N PRO A 44 78.19 12.95 56.67
CA PRO A 44 78.87 12.78 55.38
C PRO A 44 78.87 14.06 54.53
N GLY A 45 80.02 14.43 53.97
CA GLY A 45 80.18 15.61 53.12
C GLY A 45 80.54 16.91 53.84
N TYR A 46 80.72 16.88 55.16
CA TYR A 46 81.30 18.01 55.90
C TYR A 46 82.72 18.31 55.42
N ASN A 47 83.06 19.59 55.27
CA ASN A 47 84.36 20.02 54.75
C ASN A 47 84.91 21.12 55.63
N ASP A 48 86.23 21.15 55.83
CA ASP A 48 86.94 22.13 56.64
C ASP A 48 86.30 22.31 58.03
N THR A 49 85.88 21.18 58.62
CA THR A 49 85.11 21.19 59.86
C THR A 49 86.05 20.97 61.04
N PRO A 50 86.03 21.86 62.06
CA PRO A 50 86.91 21.72 63.21
C PRO A 50 86.55 20.48 64.03
N PHE A 51 87.57 19.75 64.44
CA PHE A 51 87.52 18.66 65.40
C PHE A 51 88.50 18.97 66.52
N TYR A 52 87.99 19.21 67.72
CA TYR A 52 88.81 19.60 68.86
C TYR A 52 89.24 18.38 69.65
N VAL A 53 90.43 18.48 70.25
CA VAL A 53 90.94 17.55 71.26
C VAL A 53 91.49 18.37 72.42
N ILE A 54 91.01 18.11 73.63
CA ILE A 54 91.52 18.72 74.86
C ILE A 54 92.54 17.79 75.49
N VAL A 55 93.70 18.36 75.78
CA VAL A 55 94.85 17.65 76.32
C VAL A 55 95.25 18.32 77.63
N SER A 56 95.35 17.52 78.69
CA SER A 56 95.87 17.94 79.99
C SER A 56 97.36 17.59 80.08
N GLN A 57 98.18 18.57 80.43
CA GLN A 57 99.63 18.46 80.53
C GLN A 57 100.13 18.91 81.92
N PRO A 58 101.19 18.30 82.46
CA PRO A 58 101.78 18.76 83.71
C PRO A 58 102.41 20.16 83.56
N ILE A 59 102.48 20.92 84.66
CA ILE A 59 103.17 22.22 84.68
C ILE A 59 104.63 22.05 84.23
N GLY A 60 105.06 22.86 83.27
CA GLY A 60 106.41 22.79 82.69
C GLY A 60 106.51 21.97 81.41
N TYR A 61 105.40 21.47 80.86
CA TYR A 61 105.34 20.86 79.54
C TYR A 61 104.46 21.67 78.60
N GLN A 62 104.80 21.66 77.30
CA GLN A 62 104.01 22.30 76.24
C GLN A 62 103.85 21.35 75.05
N ILE A 63 102.69 21.37 74.41
CA ILE A 63 102.46 20.64 73.15
C ILE A 63 103.16 21.38 72.02
N VAL A 64 103.98 20.68 71.23
CA VAL A 64 104.65 21.25 70.06
C VAL A 64 103.73 21.17 68.85
N TYR A 65 103.25 19.97 68.54
CA TYR A 65 102.25 19.70 67.51
C TYR A 65 101.60 18.35 67.76
N ALA A 66 100.47 18.10 67.09
CA ALA A 66 99.84 16.79 67.07
C ALA A 66 99.29 16.50 65.68
N TYR A 67 99.14 15.22 65.37
CA TYR A 67 98.52 14.79 64.13
C TYR A 67 97.63 13.57 64.33
N LEU A 68 96.59 13.47 63.50
CA LEU A 68 95.71 12.31 63.38
C LEU A 68 96.12 11.45 62.20
N ILE A 69 96.10 10.13 62.36
CA ILE A 69 96.33 9.15 61.28
C ILE A 69 94.98 8.61 60.79
N LEU A 70 94.48 9.16 59.69
CA LEU A 70 93.13 8.92 59.19
C LEU A 70 93.04 7.77 58.16
N SER A 71 94.15 7.07 57.91
CA SER A 71 94.23 5.99 56.91
C SER A 71 93.21 4.88 57.21
N GLY A 72 92.38 4.53 56.23
CA GLY A 72 91.34 3.51 56.37
C GLY A 72 90.02 4.03 56.95
N THR A 73 89.88 5.34 57.17
CA THR A 73 88.63 6.01 57.54
C THR A 73 88.12 6.87 56.37
N PRO A 74 86.82 7.21 56.31
CA PRO A 74 86.26 8.12 55.30
C PRO A 74 86.47 9.60 55.68
N ILE A 75 87.53 9.90 56.44
CA ILE A 75 87.86 11.22 56.97
C ILE A 75 89.25 11.57 56.43
N VAL A 76 89.44 12.78 55.96
CA VAL A 76 90.73 13.30 55.47
C VAL A 76 91.00 14.67 56.09
N SER A 77 92.23 15.15 56.03
CA SER A 77 92.53 16.53 56.43
C SER A 77 91.89 17.55 55.49
N GLU A 78 91.86 18.82 55.87
CA GLU A 78 91.40 19.94 55.02
C GLU A 78 91.96 19.90 53.59
N GLY A 79 93.22 19.46 53.43
CA GLY A 79 93.92 19.31 52.15
C GLY A 79 93.75 17.95 51.45
N GLY A 80 92.92 17.06 52.00
CA GLY A 80 92.61 15.75 51.42
C GLY A 80 93.62 14.63 51.75
N ASN A 81 94.47 14.80 52.77
CA ASN A 81 95.50 13.81 53.13
C ASN A 81 95.05 12.88 54.27
N ASN A 82 95.63 11.69 54.35
CA ASN A 82 95.39 10.72 55.43
C ASN A 82 96.09 11.07 56.76
N ILE A 83 96.78 12.22 56.82
CA ILE A 83 97.35 12.78 58.04
C ILE A 83 96.81 14.20 58.18
N ALA A 84 96.24 14.52 59.34
CA ALA A 84 95.76 15.85 59.67
C ALA A 84 96.59 16.43 60.81
N TYR A 85 97.23 17.57 60.59
CA TYR A 85 97.97 18.29 61.63
C TYR A 85 97.02 19.24 62.37
N GLY A 86 97.11 19.27 63.70
CA GLY A 86 96.27 20.10 64.54
C GLY A 86 96.93 21.43 64.89
N SER A 87 96.16 22.52 64.89
CA SER A 87 96.59 23.80 65.45
C SER A 87 96.45 23.77 66.98
N VAL A 88 97.54 24.04 67.69
CA VAL A 88 97.57 24.02 69.16
C VAL A 88 97.28 25.43 69.70
N SER A 89 96.31 25.55 70.61
CA SER A 89 96.05 26.75 71.41
C SER A 89 96.06 26.40 72.90
N SER A 90 96.89 27.08 73.69
CA SER A 90 96.95 26.83 75.14
C SER A 90 95.80 27.55 75.83
N SER A 91 94.92 26.78 76.50
CA SER A 91 93.79 27.34 77.27
C SER A 91 94.16 27.63 78.72
N SER A 92 95.17 26.95 79.27
CA SER A 92 95.77 27.25 80.57
C SER A 92 97.21 26.70 80.66
N LEU A 93 97.89 26.90 81.80
CA LEU A 93 99.22 26.32 82.06
C LEU A 93 99.23 24.78 82.07
N THR A 94 98.07 24.15 82.23
CA THR A 94 97.94 22.68 82.31
C THR A 94 97.00 22.10 81.26
N THR A 95 96.41 22.92 80.38
CA THR A 95 95.48 22.44 79.36
C THR A 95 95.74 23.12 78.01
N SER A 96 95.76 22.31 76.96
CA SER A 96 95.87 22.76 75.57
C SER A 96 94.69 22.21 74.77
N GLN A 97 94.14 23.02 73.87
CA GLN A 97 93.21 22.59 72.84
C GLN A 97 93.98 22.39 71.53
N ILE A 98 93.71 21.29 70.86
CA ILE A 98 94.23 20.98 69.54
C ILE A 98 93.04 20.92 68.60
N THR A 99 93.03 21.77 67.57
CA THR A 99 91.95 21.79 66.58
C THR A 99 92.47 21.22 65.25
N PHE A 100 91.79 20.20 64.74
CA PHE A 100 92.04 19.62 63.42
C PHE A 100 90.94 20.06 62.47
N PHE A 101 91.28 20.56 61.30
CA PHE A 101 90.30 20.81 60.24
C PHE A 101 90.21 19.57 59.36
N LEU A 102 89.05 18.92 59.40
CA LEU A 102 88.80 17.62 58.78
C LEU A 102 87.68 17.71 57.75
N ASN A 103 87.79 16.91 56.70
CA ASN A 103 86.76 16.68 55.70
C ASN A 103 86.22 15.26 55.87
N VAL A 104 84.91 15.11 55.76
CA VAL A 104 84.21 13.82 55.76
C VAL A 104 83.76 13.52 54.34
N GLU A 105 84.12 12.36 53.81
CA GLU A 105 83.70 11.93 52.47
C GLU A 105 82.16 11.95 52.32
N LYS A 106 81.68 12.32 51.14
CA LYS A 106 80.23 12.51 50.88
C LYS A 106 79.42 11.22 51.01
N ASP A 107 80.04 10.08 50.72
CA ASP A 107 79.48 8.74 50.81
C ASP A 107 79.95 7.97 52.04
N ALA A 108 80.56 8.68 53.02
CA ALA A 108 80.94 8.12 54.31
C ALA A 108 79.74 7.42 54.96
N LYS A 109 79.96 6.19 55.45
CA LYS A 109 78.94 5.48 56.22
C LYS A 109 78.87 6.08 57.63
N PRO A 110 77.68 6.30 58.19
CA PRO A 110 77.55 6.65 59.59
C PRO A 110 78.18 5.58 60.49
N GLY A 111 78.86 6.02 61.54
CA GLY A 111 79.56 5.13 62.48
C GLY A 111 80.65 5.84 63.27
N THR A 112 81.26 5.08 64.17
CA THR A 112 82.40 5.55 64.99
C THR A 112 83.69 4.97 64.42
N TYR A 113 84.65 5.85 64.13
CA TYR A 113 85.94 5.51 63.54
C TYR A 113 87.04 5.69 64.57
N ASN A 114 87.83 4.64 64.81
CA ASN A 114 89.00 4.73 65.68
C ASN A 114 90.17 5.32 64.88
N VAL A 115 90.80 6.34 65.44
CA VAL A 115 91.87 7.10 64.81
C VAL A 115 93.02 7.26 65.81
N PRO A 116 94.24 6.82 65.46
CA PRO A 116 95.43 7.13 66.25
C PRO A 116 95.70 8.65 66.24
N LEU A 117 95.73 9.24 67.45
CA LEU A 117 96.21 10.58 67.73
C LEU A 117 97.63 10.51 68.26
N VAL A 118 98.55 11.21 67.62
CA VAL A 118 99.95 11.33 68.08
C VAL A 118 100.19 12.77 68.52
N ILE A 119 100.62 12.95 69.76
CA ILE A 119 100.92 14.25 70.36
C ILE A 119 102.42 14.30 70.67
N ILE A 120 103.11 15.28 70.10
CA ILE A 120 104.50 15.60 70.44
C ILE A 120 104.50 16.75 71.42
N TYR A 121 105.16 16.54 72.55
CA TYR A 121 105.26 17.52 73.62
C TYR A 121 106.70 17.65 74.09
N GLN A 122 107.05 18.82 74.60
CA GLN A 122 108.38 19.08 75.11
C GLN A 122 108.34 19.63 76.51
N ASN A 123 109.36 19.30 77.29
CA ASN A 123 109.61 19.96 78.55
C ASN A 123 110.06 21.40 78.29
N ALA A 124 109.30 22.38 78.77
CA ALA A 124 109.50 23.80 78.50
C ALA A 124 110.81 24.36 79.06
N VAL A 125 111.48 23.63 79.97
CA VAL A 125 112.76 24.03 80.57
C VAL A 125 113.95 23.36 79.88
N THR A 126 113.84 22.07 79.53
CA THR A 126 114.96 21.30 78.95
C THR A 126 114.93 21.17 77.43
N GLY A 127 113.80 21.47 76.79
CA GLY A 127 113.61 21.29 75.35
C GLY A 127 113.53 19.82 74.89
N SER A 128 113.58 18.86 75.81
CA SER A 128 113.47 17.44 75.48
C SER A 128 112.07 17.11 74.97
N GLU A 129 111.99 16.62 73.73
CA GLU A 129 110.75 16.14 73.13
C GLU A 129 110.39 14.72 73.59
N SER A 130 109.11 14.46 73.69
CA SER A 130 108.51 13.15 73.95
C SER A 130 107.20 13.05 73.17
N GLN A 131 106.74 11.82 72.93
CA GLN A 131 105.50 11.59 72.22
C GLN A 131 104.58 10.64 73.00
N ILE A 132 103.29 10.84 72.83
CA ILE A 132 102.26 9.90 73.25
C ILE A 132 101.37 9.60 72.04
N ALA A 133 101.01 8.34 71.86
CA ALA A 133 100.03 7.90 70.88
C ALA A 133 98.81 7.33 71.63
N GLN A 134 97.62 7.79 71.27
CA GLN A 134 96.36 7.35 71.86
C GLN A 134 95.31 7.18 70.77
N GLU A 135 94.57 6.07 70.81
CA GLU A 135 93.38 5.91 69.98
C GLU A 135 92.26 6.80 70.48
N ILE A 136 91.70 7.62 69.59
CA ILE A 136 90.49 8.41 69.84
C ILE A 136 89.41 8.00 68.83
N THR A 137 88.16 8.33 69.15
CA THR A 137 87.01 8.03 68.29
C THR A 137 86.51 9.28 67.56
N ILE A 138 86.27 9.17 66.25
CA ILE A 138 85.59 10.20 65.47
C ILE A 138 84.24 9.65 65.01
N GLU A 139 83.15 10.30 65.42
CA GLU A 139 81.79 9.87 65.09
C GLU A 139 81.26 10.60 63.85
N ILE A 140 80.68 9.85 62.91
CA ILE A 140 79.91 10.35 61.78
C ILE A 140 78.47 9.93 61.98
N ASN A 141 77.57 10.91 62.11
CA ASN A 141 76.15 10.69 62.38
C ASN A 141 75.36 10.43 61.09
N ASN A 142 74.21 9.78 61.23
CA ASN A 142 73.29 9.61 60.11
C ASN A 142 72.49 10.89 59.86
N VAL A 143 72.30 11.26 58.60
CA VAL A 143 71.51 12.43 58.22
C VAL A 143 70.03 12.16 58.47
N THR A 144 69.41 12.97 59.32
CA THR A 144 67.96 12.92 59.55
C THR A 144 67.25 13.80 58.51
N PHE A 145 66.32 13.22 57.75
CA PHE A 145 65.56 13.91 56.71
C PHE A 145 64.22 14.45 57.24
N PRO A 146 63.60 15.45 56.57
CA PRO A 146 62.21 15.83 56.81
C PRO A 146 61.25 14.64 56.66
N ILE A 147 60.14 14.67 57.39
CA ILE A 147 59.08 13.66 57.34
C ILE A 147 57.84 14.28 56.70
N LEU A 148 57.27 13.59 55.69
CA LEU A 148 55.93 13.92 55.19
C LEU A 148 54.91 13.14 56.01
N ASP A 149 54.25 13.81 56.96
CA ASP A 149 53.34 13.17 57.92
C ASP A 149 51.98 12.87 57.26
N GLN A 150 51.38 13.88 56.63
CA GLN A 150 50.05 13.77 56.03
C GLN A 150 49.94 14.52 54.70
N VAL A 151 49.09 14.00 53.83
CA VAL A 151 48.64 14.68 52.61
C VAL A 151 47.12 14.59 52.54
N PHE A 152 46.45 15.73 52.36
CA PHE A 152 44.99 15.80 52.29
C PHE A 152 44.51 16.84 51.28
N TRP A 153 43.29 16.64 50.78
CA TRP A 153 42.63 17.55 49.85
C TRP A 153 42.04 18.76 50.56
N GLY A 154 42.22 19.94 49.97
CA GLY A 154 41.77 21.22 50.51
C GLY A 154 42.87 21.96 51.23
N THR A 155 42.49 22.83 52.16
CA THR A 155 43.39 23.64 53.01
C THR A 155 43.15 23.31 54.48
N THR A 156 44.00 23.81 55.38
CA THR A 156 43.82 23.64 56.83
C THR A 156 42.52 24.24 57.37
N GLN A 157 41.92 25.20 56.66
CA GLN A 157 40.64 25.83 57.03
C GLN A 157 39.43 25.12 56.41
N GLN A 158 39.63 24.47 55.26
CA GLN A 158 38.55 23.85 54.49
C GLN A 158 39.05 22.55 53.84
N LEU A 159 38.75 21.43 54.51
CA LEU A 159 38.94 20.10 53.95
C LEU A 159 37.97 19.88 52.78
N THR A 160 38.46 19.23 51.73
CA THR A 160 37.67 18.88 50.55
C THR A 160 37.89 17.43 50.18
N PHE A 161 37.11 16.94 49.21
CA PHE A 161 37.26 15.60 48.65
C PHE A 161 37.47 15.75 47.15
N ALA A 162 38.63 15.36 46.64
CA ALA A 162 38.87 15.41 45.20
C ALA A 162 38.04 14.35 44.47
N GLN A 163 37.29 14.79 43.46
CA GLN A 163 36.52 13.90 42.59
C GLN A 163 37.19 13.75 41.22
N VAL A 164 36.83 12.70 40.50
CA VAL A 164 37.24 12.55 39.10
C VAL A 164 36.76 13.77 38.28
N GLY A 165 37.69 14.47 37.64
CA GLY A 165 37.38 15.65 36.84
C GLY A 165 37.04 16.91 37.62
N GLU A 166 37.31 16.96 38.93
CA GLU A 166 37.08 18.16 39.79
C GLU A 166 37.80 19.41 39.26
N GLY A 167 38.89 19.23 38.50
CA GLY A 167 39.70 20.34 38.00
C GLY A 167 40.69 20.83 39.04
N LEU A 168 40.84 22.15 39.18
CA LEU A 168 41.83 22.77 40.06
C LEU A 168 41.38 22.73 41.53
N ILE A 169 42.07 21.92 42.34
CA ILE A 169 41.80 21.76 43.76
C ILE A 169 43.10 21.84 44.59
N PRO A 170 43.09 22.42 45.80
CA PRO A 170 44.26 22.42 46.67
C PRO A 170 44.58 21.02 47.19
N LEU A 171 45.87 20.69 47.25
CA LEU A 171 46.46 19.53 47.91
C LEU A 171 47.44 20.05 48.97
N THR A 172 47.22 19.69 50.22
CA THR A 172 48.02 20.17 51.36
C THR A 172 48.95 19.08 51.87
N PHE A 173 50.20 19.45 52.10
CA PHE A 173 51.28 18.60 52.61
C PHE A 173 51.66 19.07 54.01
N SER A 174 51.72 18.15 54.97
CA SER A 174 52.24 18.40 56.32
C SER A 174 53.67 17.88 56.40
N VAL A 175 54.64 18.78 56.44
CA VAL A 175 56.07 18.46 56.45
C VAL A 175 56.64 18.77 57.82
N PHE A 176 57.30 17.81 58.44
CA PHE A 176 57.81 17.89 59.80
C PHE A 176 59.34 17.78 59.83
N ASN A 177 59.98 18.64 60.61
CA ASN A 177 61.42 18.55 60.91
C ASN A 177 61.63 17.86 62.26
N PRO A 178 62.16 16.62 62.29
CA PRO A 178 62.39 15.87 63.52
C PRO A 178 63.69 16.27 64.26
N THR A 179 64.47 17.23 63.75
CA THR A 179 65.73 17.67 64.37
C THR A 179 65.50 18.85 65.33
N THR A 180 66.54 19.24 66.08
CA THR A 180 66.52 20.38 67.01
C THR A 180 66.83 21.72 66.35
N GLU A 181 67.34 21.69 65.11
CA GLU A 181 67.77 22.87 64.35
C GLU A 181 66.93 23.04 63.09
N PRO A 182 66.76 24.26 62.56
CA PRO A 182 65.98 24.48 61.34
C PRO A 182 66.65 23.84 60.11
N MET A 183 65.83 23.31 59.21
CA MET A 183 66.27 22.86 57.89
C MET A 183 65.99 23.96 56.86
N LEU A 184 67.00 24.33 56.09
CA LEU A 184 66.93 25.41 55.11
C LEU A 184 66.72 24.87 53.70
N ASN A 185 66.03 25.63 52.84
CA ASN A 185 65.81 25.31 51.43
C ASN A 185 65.25 23.88 51.22
N VAL A 186 64.31 23.45 52.07
CA VAL A 186 63.71 22.13 51.98
C VAL A 186 62.89 22.07 50.70
N THR A 187 63.24 21.15 49.81
CA THR A 187 62.51 20.88 48.56
C THR A 187 61.86 19.51 48.67
N LEU A 188 60.53 19.50 48.75
CA LEU A 188 59.70 18.31 48.63
C LEU A 188 59.37 18.09 47.16
N THR A 189 59.90 17.03 46.56
CA THR A 189 59.51 16.60 45.21
C THR A 189 58.51 15.45 45.32
N VAL A 190 57.33 15.61 44.72
CA VAL A 190 56.23 14.64 44.72
C VAL A 190 55.92 14.24 43.28
N PHE A 191 55.74 12.94 43.04
CA PHE A 191 55.30 12.38 41.78
C PHE A 191 53.80 12.07 41.86
N LEU A 192 53.01 12.89 41.19
CA LEU A 192 51.56 12.78 41.06
C LEU A 192 51.18 11.62 40.13
N PRO A 193 50.15 10.83 40.47
CA PRO A 193 49.70 9.71 39.64
C PRO A 193 49.12 10.22 38.33
N LYS A 194 49.07 9.33 37.33
CA LYS A 194 48.48 9.66 36.02
C LYS A 194 47.04 10.14 36.21
N GLY A 195 46.76 11.35 35.76
CA GLY A 195 45.46 12.00 35.90
C GLY A 195 45.38 13.06 37.01
N ILE A 196 46.43 13.24 37.81
CA ILE A 196 46.64 14.41 38.66
C ILE A 196 47.88 15.14 38.16
N TYR A 197 47.76 16.45 37.94
CA TYR A 197 48.83 17.26 37.38
C TYR A 197 49.04 18.52 38.21
N SER A 198 50.27 19.04 38.25
CA SER A 198 50.54 20.39 38.74
C SER A 198 49.79 21.43 37.88
N GLN A 199 49.75 22.69 38.33
CA GLN A 199 49.25 23.79 37.50
C GLN A 199 49.97 23.92 36.14
N SER A 200 51.24 23.49 36.08
CA SER A 200 52.03 23.47 34.85
C SER A 200 51.80 22.24 33.97
N GLY A 201 50.86 21.35 34.33
CA GLY A 201 50.54 20.14 33.57
C GLY A 201 51.54 18.99 33.77
N SER A 202 52.44 19.10 34.75
CA SER A 202 53.46 18.09 35.05
C SER A 202 52.97 17.11 36.11
N GLN A 203 53.37 15.85 36.02
CA GLN A 203 53.20 14.89 37.11
C GLN A 203 54.25 15.07 38.22
N ARG A 204 55.30 15.86 37.97
CA ARG A 204 56.29 16.21 38.98
C ARG A 204 55.95 17.55 39.60
N LEU A 205 55.71 17.54 40.91
CA LEU A 205 55.42 18.70 41.74
C LEU A 205 56.61 18.95 42.68
N ALA A 206 57.16 20.17 42.68
CA ALA A 206 58.25 20.56 43.57
C ALA A 206 57.78 21.70 44.47
N ILE A 207 57.89 21.51 45.77
CA ILE A 207 57.47 22.44 46.82
C ILE A 207 58.71 22.88 47.57
N ILE A 208 58.95 24.19 47.64
CA ILE A 208 60.10 24.79 48.32
C ILE A 208 59.62 25.41 49.62
N ILE A 209 60.20 24.99 50.72
CA ILE A 209 60.01 25.52 52.06
C ILE A 209 61.33 26.22 52.44
N PRO A 210 61.35 27.56 52.48
CA PRO A 210 62.60 28.32 52.69
C PRO A 210 63.31 27.95 54.00
N ALA A 211 62.56 27.78 55.09
CA ALA A 211 63.07 27.34 56.37
C ALA A 211 61.99 26.54 57.11
N LEU A 212 62.27 25.27 57.38
CA LEU A 212 61.39 24.36 58.10
C LEU A 212 61.80 24.33 59.58
N PRO A 213 60.98 24.89 60.50
CA PRO A 213 61.33 25.01 61.92
C PRO A 213 61.43 23.63 62.60
N ALA A 214 62.28 23.53 63.61
CA ALA A 214 62.44 22.31 64.40
C ALA A 214 61.20 22.02 65.25
N GLY A 215 60.75 20.75 65.28
CA GLY A 215 59.74 20.28 66.22
C GLY A 215 58.28 20.63 65.93
N GLU A 216 57.98 21.40 64.87
CA GLU A 216 56.61 21.70 64.43
C GLU A 216 56.40 21.38 62.94
N PRO A 217 55.23 20.85 62.55
CA PRO A 217 54.92 20.61 61.14
C PRO A 217 54.51 21.90 60.44
N GLU A 218 54.96 22.07 59.21
CA GLU A 218 54.53 23.14 58.32
C GLU A 218 53.51 22.59 57.30
N PHE A 219 52.43 23.34 57.08
CA PHE A 219 51.38 22.97 56.13
C PHE A 219 51.51 23.79 54.86
N ILE A 220 51.73 23.11 53.73
CA ILE A 220 51.90 23.77 52.43
C ILE A 220 50.80 23.29 51.49
N SER A 221 49.95 24.21 51.06
CA SER A 221 48.89 23.95 50.08
C SER A 221 49.36 24.35 48.67
N THR A 222 49.19 23.46 47.71
CA THR A 222 49.42 23.75 46.29
C THR A 222 48.24 23.30 45.45
N ILE A 223 47.97 23.99 44.35
CA ILE A 223 46.84 23.65 43.49
C ILE A 223 47.29 22.59 42.49
N VAL A 224 46.50 21.53 42.37
CA VAL A 224 46.68 20.48 41.37
C VAL A 224 45.40 20.31 40.56
N ASN A 225 45.53 19.87 39.32
CA ASN A 225 44.43 19.56 38.43
C ASN A 225 44.09 18.07 38.51
N VAL A 226 42.90 17.73 39.00
CA VAL A 226 42.35 16.37 38.98
C VAL A 226 41.52 16.20 37.72
N SER A 227 42.09 15.52 36.74
CA SER A 227 41.48 15.34 35.42
C SER A 227 40.38 14.28 35.42
N ASN A 228 39.62 14.21 34.33
CA ASN A 228 38.58 13.20 34.10
C ASN A 228 39.14 11.80 33.71
N ILE A 229 40.44 11.67 33.44
CA ILE A 229 41.05 10.38 33.05
C ILE A 229 41.43 9.49 34.23
N ILE A 230 41.50 10.06 35.44
CA ILE A 230 41.79 9.31 36.66
C ILE A 230 40.56 8.47 37.06
N ARG A 231 40.79 7.31 37.67
CA ARG A 231 39.70 6.48 38.19
C ARG A 231 39.50 6.75 39.68
N PRO A 232 38.30 6.53 40.22
CA PRO A 232 38.11 6.56 41.67
C PRO A 232 38.99 5.50 42.34
N GLY A 233 39.59 5.81 43.49
CA GLY A 233 40.43 4.88 44.23
C GLY A 233 41.50 5.57 45.09
N VAL A 234 42.31 4.74 45.74
CA VAL A 234 43.47 5.16 46.54
C VAL A 234 44.72 5.14 45.66
N TYR A 235 45.47 6.23 45.67
CA TYR A 235 46.71 6.41 44.91
C TYR A 235 47.88 6.68 45.84
N TYR A 236 49.07 6.21 45.45
CA TYR A 236 50.31 6.44 46.17
C TYR A 236 51.13 7.54 45.49
N LEU A 237 51.51 8.55 46.25
CA LEU A 237 52.39 9.64 45.87
C LEU A 237 53.81 9.29 46.26
N ASN A 238 54.67 9.02 45.28
CA ASN A 238 56.10 8.85 45.56
C ASN A 238 56.73 10.21 45.81
N TYR A 239 57.58 10.32 46.83
CA TYR A 239 58.20 11.59 47.18
C TYR A 239 59.67 11.44 47.60
N SER A 240 60.38 12.57 47.56
CA SER A 240 61.76 12.70 48.02
C SER A 240 62.00 14.10 48.58
N PHE A 241 62.86 14.20 49.59
CA PHE A 241 63.34 15.47 50.12
C PHE A 241 64.77 15.78 49.68
N SER A 242 65.04 17.06 49.51
CA SER A 242 66.40 17.61 49.63
C SER A 242 66.38 18.85 50.49
N PHE A 243 67.43 19.12 51.25
CA PHE A 243 67.50 20.29 52.13
C PHE A 243 68.95 20.67 52.37
N SER A 244 69.15 21.86 52.93
CA SER A 244 70.42 22.27 53.54
C SER A 244 70.27 22.29 55.05
N ASN A 245 71.22 21.74 55.81
CA ASN A 245 71.17 21.89 57.26
C ASN A 245 71.44 23.35 57.69
N PHE A 246 71.31 23.66 58.97
CA PHE A 246 71.53 25.01 59.50
C PHE A 246 72.95 25.57 59.25
N LEU A 247 73.92 24.69 58.96
CA LEU A 247 75.31 25.03 58.60
C LEU A 247 75.53 25.19 57.08
N GLY A 248 74.51 24.99 56.25
CA GLY A 248 74.56 25.18 54.79
C GLY A 248 74.95 23.95 53.97
N TYR A 249 75.11 22.77 54.59
CA TYR A 249 75.43 21.52 53.88
C TYR A 249 74.20 20.89 53.24
N TYR A 250 74.30 20.54 51.96
CA TYR A 250 73.19 20.01 51.15
C TYR A 250 73.07 18.47 51.22
N TYR A 251 71.85 18.00 51.44
CA TYR A 251 71.47 16.59 51.47
C TYR A 251 70.30 16.30 50.54
N SER A 252 70.29 15.10 49.96
CA SER A 252 69.18 14.61 49.11
C SER A 252 68.90 13.15 49.39
N GLN A 253 67.62 12.82 49.54
CA GLN A 253 67.12 11.47 49.74
C GLN A 253 66.67 10.86 48.41
N LYS A 254 66.94 9.57 48.20
CA LYS A 254 66.40 8.82 47.04
C LYS A 254 64.89 8.56 47.24
N GLY A 255 64.11 8.76 46.17
CA GLY A 255 62.63 8.79 46.19
C GLY A 255 61.90 7.46 46.32
N ASN A 256 62.20 6.69 47.38
CA ASN A 256 61.54 5.41 47.66
C ASN A 256 60.41 5.52 48.70
N GLN A 257 60.02 6.73 49.11
CA GLN A 257 58.94 6.94 50.08
C GLN A 257 57.62 7.20 49.36
N SER A 258 56.51 6.74 49.94
CA SER A 258 55.18 6.94 49.38
C SER A 258 54.14 7.29 50.44
N ILE A 259 53.20 8.17 50.11
CA ILE A 259 52.02 8.49 50.95
C ILE A 259 50.73 8.37 50.13
N ASN A 260 49.60 8.03 50.75
CA ASN A 260 48.36 7.83 50.02
C ASN A 260 47.50 9.09 49.90
N ILE A 261 46.70 9.12 48.85
CA ILE A 261 45.59 10.06 48.63
C ILE A 261 44.40 9.30 48.05
N THR A 262 43.20 9.82 48.22
CA THR A 262 41.97 9.19 47.70
C THR A 262 41.29 10.10 46.69
N ILE A 263 40.90 9.54 45.54
CA ILE A 263 40.03 10.19 44.55
C ILE A 263 38.66 9.55 44.60
N TYR A 264 37.63 10.37 44.75
CA TYR A 264 36.23 9.94 44.83
C TYR A 264 35.60 9.94 43.43
N PRO A 265 34.57 9.10 43.20
CA PRO A 265 33.77 9.23 41.99
C PRO A 265 33.07 10.59 41.98
N GLN A 266 32.81 11.11 40.78
CA GLN A 266 32.05 12.35 40.64
C GLN A 266 30.65 12.17 41.24
N ALA A 267 30.30 13.01 42.21
CA ALA A 267 29.01 12.99 42.88
C ALA A 267 27.92 13.40 41.89
N ARG A 268 27.07 12.45 41.48
CA ARG A 268 25.97 12.69 40.56
C ARG A 268 24.71 11.99 41.04
N LEU A 269 23.59 12.72 40.99
CA LEU A 269 22.28 12.09 41.11
C LEU A 269 21.88 11.48 39.77
N ASN A 270 21.39 10.26 39.83
CA ASN A 270 20.68 9.62 38.73
C ASN A 270 19.19 9.86 38.98
N ILE A 271 18.58 10.71 38.16
CA ILE A 271 17.19 11.13 38.31
C ILE A 271 16.41 10.59 37.13
N TYR A 272 15.27 9.98 37.41
CA TYR A 272 14.36 9.44 36.42
C TYR A 272 12.93 9.87 36.72
N SER A 273 12.19 10.26 35.69
CA SER A 273 10.74 10.47 35.80
C SER A 273 10.09 10.12 34.47
N ASN A 274 8.90 9.52 34.52
CA ASN A 274 8.05 9.42 33.35
C ASN A 274 7.36 10.76 33.08
N PRO A 275 7.28 11.22 31.81
CA PRO A 275 6.41 12.33 31.45
C PRO A 275 4.97 12.02 31.86
N ILE A 276 4.27 13.02 32.42
CA ILE A 276 2.87 12.85 32.82
C ILE A 276 1.95 13.10 31.63
N GLN A 277 0.92 12.28 31.48
CA GLN A 277 -0.16 12.50 30.51
C GLN A 277 -1.44 12.78 31.28
N SER A 278 -2.16 13.84 30.90
CA SER A 278 -3.40 14.20 31.60
C SER A 278 -4.36 14.97 30.72
N THR A 279 -5.63 14.90 31.07
CA THR A 279 -6.66 15.80 30.57
C THR A 279 -6.85 17.00 31.49
N PRO A 280 -7.37 18.12 31.00
CA PRO A 280 -7.76 19.25 31.83
C PRO A 280 -8.85 18.92 32.84
N ASN A 281 -8.86 19.67 33.95
CA ASN A 281 -9.64 19.44 35.16
C ASN A 281 -9.40 18.07 35.82
N ASN A 282 -8.16 17.56 35.76
CA ASN A 282 -7.79 16.28 36.36
C ASN A 282 -6.56 16.43 37.26
N ILE A 283 -6.39 15.49 38.20
CA ILE A 283 -5.22 15.40 39.07
C ILE A 283 -4.36 14.24 38.59
N THR A 284 -3.12 14.53 38.24
CA THR A 284 -2.13 13.52 37.82
C THR A 284 -0.96 13.47 38.80
N VAL A 285 -0.16 12.40 38.74
CA VAL A 285 0.95 12.17 39.67
C VAL A 285 2.26 12.15 38.88
N LEU A 286 3.13 13.10 39.18
CA LEU A 286 4.52 13.08 38.72
C LEU A 286 5.35 12.25 39.70
N VAL A 287 6.00 11.20 39.20
CA VAL A 287 6.89 10.33 39.98
C VAL A 287 8.33 10.62 39.60
N VAL A 288 9.16 10.94 40.59
CA VAL A 288 10.59 11.24 40.48
C VAL A 288 11.36 10.21 41.29
N ASP A 289 12.07 9.34 40.59
CA ASP A 289 13.01 8.38 41.18
C ASP A 289 14.40 9.00 41.20
N ILE A 290 15.00 9.07 42.39
CA ILE A 290 16.33 9.62 42.60
C ILE A 290 17.20 8.52 43.20
N SER A 291 18.34 8.26 42.57
CA SER A 291 19.41 7.42 43.11
C SER A 291 20.76 8.16 43.02
N THR A 292 21.78 7.64 43.72
CA THR A 292 23.10 8.27 43.77
C THR A 292 24.20 7.20 43.79
N ASN A 293 25.36 7.55 43.24
CA ASN A 293 26.56 6.71 43.26
C ASN A 293 27.42 6.91 44.53
N VAL A 294 27.10 7.90 45.35
CA VAL A 294 27.81 8.26 46.60
C VAL A 294 26.81 8.61 47.70
N SER A 295 27.20 8.45 48.96
CA SER A 295 26.34 8.84 50.08
C SER A 295 25.93 10.31 49.98
N SER A 296 24.64 10.57 49.85
CA SER A 296 24.09 11.90 49.56
C SER A 296 22.85 12.17 50.41
N PHE A 297 22.69 13.41 50.87
CA PHE A 297 21.51 13.87 51.58
C PHE A 297 20.65 14.73 50.65
N ILE A 298 19.44 14.29 50.32
CA ILE A 298 18.50 15.06 49.50
C ILE A 298 17.77 16.06 50.42
N ALA A 299 18.08 17.35 50.25
CA ALA A 299 17.56 18.42 51.10
C ALA A 299 16.23 18.98 50.58
N SER A 300 16.05 19.09 49.26
CA SER A 300 14.78 19.48 48.64
C SER A 300 14.63 18.90 47.25
N VAL A 301 13.40 18.52 46.87
CA VAL A 301 13.00 18.23 45.49
C VAL A 301 11.79 19.09 45.17
N ARG A 302 11.95 20.05 44.27
CA ARG A 302 10.94 21.04 43.95
C ARG A 302 10.68 21.09 42.44
N PRO A 303 9.58 20.49 41.96
CA PRO A 303 9.10 20.78 40.62
C PRO A 303 8.69 22.26 40.56
N VAL A 304 9.21 22.96 39.56
CA VAL A 304 8.88 24.34 39.25
C VAL A 304 7.91 24.28 38.09
N THR A 305 6.62 24.42 38.40
CA THR A 305 5.58 24.46 37.37
C THR A 305 5.48 25.87 36.78
N ILE A 306 5.28 25.95 35.48
CA ILE A 306 4.81 27.19 34.83
C ILE A 306 3.35 27.45 35.23
N SER A 307 2.93 28.71 35.15
CA SER A 307 1.73 29.35 35.76
C SER A 307 0.40 28.57 35.72
N ASP A 308 0.30 27.57 34.86
CA ASP A 308 -0.94 26.86 34.58
C ASP A 308 -1.00 25.47 35.23
N LEU A 309 0.10 24.90 35.75
CA LEU A 309 0.07 23.62 36.47
C LEU A 309 0.26 23.86 37.97
N VAL A 310 -0.63 23.29 38.80
CA VAL A 310 -0.63 23.54 40.25
C VAL A 310 -0.23 22.28 41.01
N ILE A 311 0.84 22.36 41.80
CA ILE A 311 1.22 21.28 42.71
C ILE A 311 0.30 21.32 43.93
N ILE A 312 -0.48 20.27 44.12
CA ILE A 312 -1.46 20.14 45.21
C ILE A 312 -0.78 19.62 46.48
N SER A 313 0.05 18.60 46.33
CA SER A 313 0.75 17.95 47.45
C SER A 313 1.93 17.14 46.95
N SER A 314 2.83 16.82 47.88
CA SER A 314 3.96 15.91 47.66
C SER A 314 4.16 15.01 48.86
N ASN A 315 4.79 13.85 48.65
CA ASN A 315 5.29 13.00 49.74
C ASN A 315 6.74 13.33 50.13
N PHE A 316 7.25 14.50 49.74
CA PHE A 316 8.66 14.83 49.93
C PHE A 316 9.03 14.86 51.42
N MET A 317 10.06 14.08 51.76
CA MET A 317 10.77 14.15 53.02
C MET A 317 12.28 14.13 52.74
N PRO A 318 13.07 15.00 53.40
CA PRO A 318 14.53 14.93 53.30
C PRO A 318 15.05 13.57 53.73
N ALA A 319 15.98 13.00 52.97
CA ALA A 319 16.46 11.64 53.19
C ALA A 319 17.94 11.49 52.86
N PHE A 320 18.61 10.61 53.60
CA PHE A 320 19.95 10.12 53.26
C PHE A 320 19.82 8.93 52.30
N LEU A 321 20.53 9.01 51.17
CA LEU A 321 20.70 7.89 50.25
C LEU A 321 22.12 7.35 50.35
N SER A 322 22.24 6.04 50.54
CA SER A 322 23.49 5.32 50.33
C SER A 322 23.66 4.92 48.86
N PRO A 323 24.90 4.67 48.38
CA PRO A 323 25.13 4.16 47.03
C PRO A 323 24.29 2.93 46.72
N GLY A 324 23.58 2.93 45.59
CA GLY A 324 22.72 1.82 45.16
C GLY A 324 21.31 1.80 45.76
N GLN A 325 21.00 2.70 46.70
CA GLN A 325 19.62 2.94 47.12
C GLN A 325 18.94 3.96 46.19
N ASN A 326 17.62 3.85 46.08
CA ASN A 326 16.79 4.83 45.40
C ASN A 326 15.65 5.31 46.31
N ILE A 327 15.16 6.53 46.07
CA ILE A 327 13.99 7.09 46.73
C ILE A 327 13.01 7.62 45.69
N ILE A 328 11.72 7.44 45.95
CA ILE A 328 10.66 7.84 45.05
C ILE A 328 9.86 9.00 45.66
N TYR A 329 9.85 10.13 44.97
CA TYR A 329 9.02 11.28 45.29
C TYR A 329 7.86 11.40 44.31
N SER A 330 6.66 11.57 44.85
CA SER A 330 5.41 11.68 44.11
C SER A 330 4.79 13.06 44.36
N PHE A 331 4.49 13.77 43.28
CA PHE A 331 3.88 15.10 43.30
C PHE A 331 2.51 15.03 42.62
N LYS A 332 1.44 15.36 43.37
CA LYS A 332 0.10 15.50 42.80
C LYS A 332 -0.02 16.86 42.12
N ILE A 333 -0.29 16.86 40.82
CA ILE A 333 -0.38 18.06 39.99
C ILE A 333 -1.81 18.17 39.47
N TYR A 334 -2.47 19.28 39.77
CA TYR A 334 -3.76 19.65 39.18
C TYR A 334 -3.53 20.33 37.83
N VAL A 335 -4.29 19.88 36.84
CA VAL A 335 -4.34 20.46 35.49
C VAL A 335 -5.65 21.27 35.39
N PRO A 336 -5.62 22.61 35.37
CA PRO A 336 -6.80 23.46 35.30
C PRO A 336 -7.59 23.28 33.99
N GLN A 337 -8.89 23.58 34.02
CA GLN A 337 -9.82 23.38 32.88
C GLN A 337 -9.47 24.18 31.61
N GLY A 338 -8.84 25.36 31.77
CA GLY A 338 -8.53 26.29 30.66
C GLY A 338 -7.14 26.14 30.04
N ILE A 339 -6.36 25.14 30.44
CA ILE A 339 -5.01 24.94 29.90
C ILE A 339 -5.10 24.40 28.47
N LEU A 340 -4.33 24.96 27.54
CA LEU A 340 -4.33 24.51 26.15
C LEU A 340 -3.64 23.14 26.04
N PRO A 341 -4.04 22.27 25.09
CA PRO A 341 -3.33 21.03 24.87
C PRO A 341 -1.96 21.31 24.25
N SER A 342 -0.90 20.94 24.98
CA SER A 342 0.50 21.13 24.60
C SER A 342 1.42 20.29 25.50
N VAL A 343 2.71 20.35 25.23
CA VAL A 343 3.77 19.77 26.06
C VAL A 343 4.34 20.88 26.96
N TYR A 344 4.04 20.79 28.26
CA TYR A 344 4.46 21.76 29.28
C TYR A 344 5.74 21.26 29.97
N PRO A 345 6.86 21.99 29.91
CA PRO A 345 8.07 21.63 30.65
C PRO A 345 7.87 21.78 32.16
N ILE A 346 8.39 20.82 32.92
CA ILE A 346 8.44 20.82 34.37
C ILE A 346 9.91 20.65 34.79
N PRO A 347 10.66 21.74 34.97
CA PRO A 347 11.96 21.69 35.61
C PRO A 347 11.83 21.29 37.08
N ILE A 348 12.67 20.38 37.55
CA ILE A 348 12.71 19.88 38.92
C ILE A 348 14.05 20.31 39.52
N GLU A 349 14.00 21.26 40.44
CA GLU A 349 15.16 21.72 41.18
C GLU A 349 15.41 20.79 42.37
N ILE A 350 16.59 20.20 42.42
CA ILE A 350 17.00 19.27 43.48
C ILE A 350 18.23 19.83 44.17
N ASN A 351 18.09 20.13 45.46
CA ASN A 351 19.19 20.55 46.31
C ASN A 351 19.60 19.37 47.18
N TYR A 352 20.89 19.02 47.15
CA TYR A 352 21.43 17.89 47.87
C TYR A 352 22.83 18.17 48.39
N THR A 353 23.24 17.45 49.42
CA THR A 353 24.63 17.47 49.92
C THR A 353 25.27 16.13 49.60
N SER A 354 26.42 16.14 48.95
CA SER A 354 27.18 14.93 48.64
C SER A 354 28.65 15.15 48.97
N LEU A 355 29.27 14.20 49.68
CA LEU A 355 30.65 14.32 50.15
C LEU A 355 30.93 15.67 50.88
N GLY A 356 29.95 16.17 51.65
CA GLY A 356 30.05 17.44 52.38
C GLY A 356 29.85 18.72 51.55
N GLN A 357 29.76 18.63 50.21
CA GLN A 357 29.49 19.77 49.33
C GLN A 357 27.99 19.93 49.08
N LYS A 358 27.49 21.17 49.08
CA LYS A 358 26.12 21.50 48.69
C LYS A 358 26.04 21.66 47.17
N LEU A 359 25.14 20.92 46.54
CA LEU A 359 24.97 20.85 45.10
C LEU A 359 23.50 21.10 44.72
N THR A 360 23.31 21.71 43.56
CA THR A 360 21.99 21.93 42.96
C THR A 360 22.00 21.35 41.56
N THR A 361 20.98 20.57 41.22
CA THR A 361 20.76 20.07 39.86
C THR A 361 19.34 20.35 39.42
N VAL A 362 19.16 20.62 38.13
CA VAL A 362 17.83 20.78 37.51
C VAL A 362 17.61 19.62 36.56
N TYR A 363 16.56 18.85 36.79
CA TYR A 363 16.13 17.77 35.92
C TYR A 363 14.86 18.18 35.18
N LEU A 364 14.82 18.01 33.86
CA LEU A 364 13.69 18.44 33.04
C LEU A 364 12.79 17.25 32.70
N THR A 365 11.51 17.35 33.05
CA THR A 365 10.44 16.45 32.57
C THR A 365 9.33 17.26 31.91
N TYR A 366 8.28 16.59 31.45
CA TYR A 366 7.19 17.23 30.71
C TYR A 366 5.82 16.69 31.12
N ALA A 367 4.81 17.55 31.02
CA ALA A 367 3.41 17.19 31.04
C ALA A 367 2.81 17.31 29.65
N ASN A 368 2.32 16.22 29.10
CA ASN A 368 1.56 16.21 27.87
C ASN A 368 0.07 16.35 28.20
N ILE A 369 -0.50 17.52 27.91
CA ILE A 369 -1.91 17.80 28.15
C ILE A 369 -2.70 17.61 26.86
N TYR A 370 -3.74 16.81 26.91
CA TYR A 370 -4.61 16.51 25.77
C TYR A 370 -6.09 16.56 26.15
N TYR A 371 -6.96 16.85 25.19
CA TYR A 371 -8.40 16.73 25.37
C TYR A 371 -8.86 15.41 24.76
N ASN A 372 -9.74 14.69 25.46
CA ASN A 372 -10.31 13.43 24.97
C ASN A 372 -11.57 13.64 24.10
N GLN A 373 -11.88 14.90 23.76
CA GLN A 373 -13.02 15.26 22.94
C GLN A 373 -12.53 15.89 21.63
N THR A 374 -13.25 15.62 20.55
CA THR A 374 -12.93 16.11 19.21
C THR A 374 -14.15 16.74 18.57
N PRO A 375 -13.98 17.74 17.68
CA PRO A 375 -15.09 18.29 16.92
C PRO A 375 -15.88 17.21 16.20
N GLN A 376 -17.20 17.33 16.17
CA GLN A 376 -18.08 16.32 15.58
C GLN A 376 -19.32 16.95 14.97
N ILE A 377 -19.92 16.26 14.00
CA ILE A 377 -21.28 16.55 13.55
C ILE A 377 -22.22 15.87 14.54
N VAL A 378 -22.89 16.66 15.38
CA VAL A 378 -23.81 16.14 16.40
C VAL A 378 -25.15 15.74 15.80
N GLU A 379 -25.56 16.40 14.72
CA GLU A 379 -26.85 16.18 14.09
C GLU A 379 -26.80 16.56 12.60
N ALA A 380 -27.54 15.81 11.78
CA ALA A 380 -27.77 16.09 10.37
C ALA A 380 -29.27 16.05 10.08
N ILE A 381 -29.85 17.18 9.66
CA ILE A 381 -31.30 17.33 9.48
C ILE A 381 -31.60 17.84 8.07
N TRP A 382 -32.58 17.25 7.41
CA TRP A 382 -33.12 17.79 6.17
C TRP A 382 -33.79 19.13 6.41
N ASN A 383 -33.27 20.19 5.80
CA ASN A 383 -33.80 21.55 5.96
C ASN A 383 -34.93 21.80 4.96
N SER A 384 -35.96 20.97 5.04
CA SER A 384 -37.11 20.94 4.13
C SER A 384 -38.38 20.55 4.88
N SER A 385 -39.53 21.03 4.41
CA SER A 385 -40.84 20.60 4.91
C SER A 385 -41.20 19.17 4.49
N ILE A 386 -40.40 18.54 3.62
CA ILE A 386 -40.61 17.19 3.10
C ILE A 386 -39.41 16.33 3.49
N THR A 387 -39.66 15.17 4.10
CA THR A 387 -38.62 14.16 4.30
C THR A 387 -38.27 13.53 2.95
N PRO A 388 -36.98 13.44 2.56
CA PRO A 388 -36.63 13.11 1.19
C PRO A 388 -36.86 11.64 0.85
N PHE A 389 -37.12 11.36 -0.43
CA PHE A 389 -37.28 10.01 -0.99
C PHE A 389 -36.51 9.89 -2.32
N PRO A 390 -36.18 8.66 -2.79
CA PRO A 390 -35.44 8.47 -4.04
C PRO A 390 -36.08 9.15 -5.25
N GLY A 391 -35.31 9.97 -5.95
CA GLY A 391 -35.75 10.69 -7.15
C GLY A 391 -36.41 12.05 -6.90
N ILE A 392 -36.49 12.53 -5.65
CA ILE A 392 -37.06 13.85 -5.32
C ILE A 392 -36.23 15.02 -5.88
N GLY A 393 -34.96 14.80 -6.26
CA GLY A 393 -34.06 15.84 -6.75
C GLY A 393 -33.17 16.43 -5.65
N VAL A 394 -32.88 17.73 -5.71
CA VAL A 394 -31.95 18.41 -4.80
C VAL A 394 -32.66 18.89 -3.54
N ILE A 395 -32.21 18.43 -2.37
CA ILE A 395 -32.72 18.85 -1.05
C ILE A 395 -31.58 19.36 -0.17
N PRO A 396 -31.74 20.48 0.55
CA PRO A 396 -30.74 20.96 1.50
C PRO A 396 -30.68 20.10 2.78
N LEU A 397 -29.46 19.74 3.18
CA LEU A 397 -29.13 19.06 4.44
C LEU A 397 -28.35 20.02 5.34
N THR A 398 -28.81 20.26 6.57
CA THR A 398 -28.10 21.05 7.57
C THR A 398 -27.31 20.13 8.51
N LEU A 399 -26.01 20.37 8.63
CA LEU A 399 -25.07 19.71 9.52
C LEU A 399 -24.79 20.62 10.72
N PHE A 400 -25.03 20.14 11.95
CA PHE A 400 -24.70 20.85 13.17
C PHE A 400 -23.32 20.44 13.66
N VAL A 401 -22.33 21.31 13.46
CA VAL A 401 -20.92 21.03 13.74
C VAL A 401 -20.57 21.63 15.10
N TYR A 402 -20.29 20.76 16.07
CA TYR A 402 -20.00 21.14 17.45
C TYR A 402 -18.50 21.12 17.72
N ASN A 403 -18.00 22.20 18.34
CA ASN A 403 -16.66 22.25 18.90
C ASN A 403 -16.73 22.01 20.43
N PRO A 404 -16.39 20.81 20.92
CA PRO A 404 -16.37 20.52 22.36
C PRO A 404 -15.13 21.08 23.08
N LEU A 405 -14.21 21.72 22.37
CA LEU A 405 -12.94 22.18 22.94
C LEU A 405 -13.11 23.54 23.65
N PRO A 406 -12.39 23.81 24.75
CA PRO A 406 -12.38 25.10 25.46
C PRO A 406 -11.57 26.19 24.76
N TYR A 407 -11.41 26.08 23.44
CA TYR A 407 -10.74 27.08 22.63
C TYR A 407 -11.39 27.07 21.24
N PRO A 408 -11.42 28.23 20.55
CA PRO A 408 -11.93 28.29 19.20
C PRO A 408 -11.06 27.44 18.28
N ILE A 409 -11.70 26.68 17.39
CA ILE A 409 -11.03 26.01 16.28
C ILE A 409 -11.13 26.89 15.04
N THR A 410 -10.09 26.87 14.22
CA THR A 410 -9.96 27.73 13.03
C THR A 410 -9.71 26.88 11.79
N ALA A 411 -9.98 27.46 10.61
CA ALA A 411 -9.78 26.81 9.32
C ALA A 411 -10.42 25.41 9.25
N VAL A 412 -11.67 25.31 9.69
CA VAL A 412 -12.39 24.05 9.76
C VAL A 412 -12.85 23.66 8.35
N ASN A 413 -12.33 22.57 7.83
CA ASN A 413 -12.72 21.99 6.56
C ASN A 413 -13.41 20.65 6.79
N ILE A 414 -14.61 20.50 6.27
CA ILE A 414 -15.45 19.33 6.42
C ILE A 414 -15.61 18.68 5.06
N SER A 415 -15.28 17.40 4.99
CA SER A 415 -15.53 16.55 3.82
C SER A 415 -16.41 15.39 4.24
N TYR A 416 -17.23 14.89 3.32
CA TYR A 416 -18.16 13.79 3.59
C TYR A 416 -18.26 12.87 2.39
N LYS A 417 -18.60 11.62 2.69
CA LYS A 417 -18.78 10.56 1.71
C LYS A 417 -20.15 9.93 1.92
N PHE A 418 -21.09 10.33 1.07
CA PHE A 418 -22.41 9.75 1.05
C PHE A 418 -22.43 8.41 0.30
N PRO A 419 -23.32 7.47 0.65
CA PRO A 419 -23.56 6.25 -0.10
C PRO A 419 -24.10 6.51 -1.51
N SER A 420 -24.09 5.46 -2.35
CA SER A 420 -24.58 5.54 -3.72
C SER A 420 -26.01 6.08 -3.81
N GLY A 421 -26.21 7.07 -4.67
CA GLY A 421 -27.50 7.71 -4.95
C GLY A 421 -27.78 8.98 -4.14
N LEU A 422 -26.87 9.38 -3.26
CA LEU A 422 -26.87 10.67 -2.58
C LEU A 422 -25.63 11.46 -3.02
N ILE A 423 -25.82 12.47 -3.86
CA ILE A 423 -24.73 13.21 -4.49
C ILE A 423 -24.67 14.62 -3.87
N PRO A 424 -23.67 14.91 -3.01
CA PRO A 424 -23.49 16.26 -2.52
C PRO A 424 -22.97 17.16 -3.66
N LEU A 425 -23.67 18.27 -3.94
CA LEU A 425 -23.23 19.21 -4.98
C LEU A 425 -22.05 20.09 -4.51
N GLN A 426 -21.82 20.12 -3.20
CA GLN A 426 -20.61 20.68 -2.58
C GLN A 426 -19.92 19.53 -1.85
N PRO A 427 -18.74 19.04 -2.29
CA PRO A 427 -18.09 17.88 -1.65
C PRO A 427 -17.30 18.24 -0.38
N PHE A 428 -17.04 19.53 -0.14
CA PHE A 428 -16.41 20.02 1.08
C PHE A 428 -16.95 21.40 1.48
N ILE A 429 -16.80 21.72 2.76
CA ILE A 429 -17.25 22.97 3.39
C ILE A 429 -16.06 23.59 4.12
N PHE A 430 -15.85 24.88 3.95
CA PHE A 430 -14.90 25.64 4.76
C PHE A 430 -15.62 26.58 5.74
N ILE A 431 -15.26 26.51 7.02
CA ILE A 431 -15.74 27.39 8.08
C ILE A 431 -14.51 28.11 8.67
N PRO A 432 -14.47 29.47 8.70
CA PRO A 432 -13.33 30.21 9.21
C PRO A 432 -12.94 29.84 10.65
N GLY A 433 -13.93 29.57 11.49
CA GLY A 433 -13.74 28.99 12.81
C GLY A 433 -15.05 28.68 13.53
N ILE A 434 -14.95 27.85 14.56
CA ILE A 434 -16.05 27.50 15.46
C ILE A 434 -15.62 27.91 16.88
N PRO A 435 -16.40 28.77 17.59
CA PRO A 435 -16.09 29.16 18.96
C PRO A 435 -16.00 27.96 19.91
N GLN A 436 -15.44 28.19 21.10
CA GLN A 436 -15.35 27.16 22.13
C GLN A 436 -16.74 26.74 22.62
N TYR A 437 -16.96 25.45 22.82
CA TYR A 437 -18.24 24.88 23.28
C TYR A 437 -19.47 25.30 22.47
N ASP A 438 -19.28 25.61 21.19
CA ASP A 438 -20.33 26.17 20.34
C ASP A 438 -20.63 25.27 19.13
N THR A 439 -21.83 25.44 18.57
CA THR A 439 -22.33 24.67 17.42
C THR A 439 -22.65 25.60 16.26
N ILE A 440 -22.09 25.32 15.09
CA ILE A 440 -22.40 26.06 13.86
C ILE A 440 -23.23 25.18 12.92
N PRO A 441 -24.43 25.61 12.50
CA PRO A 441 -25.18 24.93 11.46
C PRO A 441 -24.61 25.26 10.07
N VAL A 442 -24.42 24.25 9.23
CA VAL A 442 -24.03 24.43 7.84
C VAL A 442 -24.93 23.65 6.89
N THR A 443 -25.49 24.34 5.91
CA THR A 443 -26.42 23.75 4.93
C THR A 443 -25.69 23.39 3.64
N ILE A 444 -25.88 22.16 3.16
CA ILE A 444 -25.36 21.67 1.88
C ILE A 444 -26.48 21.11 0.98
N PRO A 445 -26.44 21.38 -0.33
CA PRO A 445 -27.38 20.78 -1.28
C PRO A 445 -26.99 19.33 -1.63
N ILE A 446 -27.92 18.39 -1.45
CA ILE A 446 -27.74 16.97 -1.80
C ILE A 446 -28.75 16.59 -2.90
N GLU A 447 -28.26 16.09 -4.04
CA GLU A 447 -29.10 15.48 -5.06
C GLU A 447 -29.39 14.02 -4.70
N ILE A 448 -30.68 13.65 -4.72
CA ILE A 448 -31.16 12.31 -4.35
C ILE A 448 -31.72 11.63 -5.59
N THR A 449 -30.97 10.68 -6.11
CA THR A 449 -31.27 9.99 -7.37
C THR A 449 -32.32 8.88 -7.16
N PRO A 450 -32.97 8.37 -8.23
CA PRO A 450 -33.97 7.29 -8.13
C PRO A 450 -33.45 5.96 -7.57
N ASN A 451 -32.13 5.74 -7.58
CA ASN A 451 -31.48 4.54 -7.04
C ASN A 451 -30.91 4.74 -5.62
N ALA A 452 -31.24 5.85 -4.94
CA ALA A 452 -30.84 6.07 -3.56
C ALA A 452 -31.39 4.97 -2.63
N SER A 453 -30.58 4.54 -1.68
CA SER A 453 -31.02 3.62 -0.62
C SER A 453 -32.07 4.29 0.28
N VAL A 454 -32.84 3.49 1.01
CA VAL A 454 -33.97 3.97 1.85
C VAL A 454 -33.76 3.58 3.31
N GLY A 455 -34.42 4.30 4.22
CA GLY A 455 -34.31 4.12 5.67
C GLY A 455 -33.24 5.00 6.30
N LEU A 456 -32.69 4.55 7.43
CA LEU A 456 -31.60 5.23 8.13
C LEU A 456 -30.27 4.93 7.43
N ILE A 457 -29.65 5.95 6.83
CA ILE A 457 -28.45 5.85 6.01
C ILE A 457 -27.31 6.56 6.71
N ASN A 458 -26.22 5.83 6.94
CA ASN A 458 -25.01 6.41 7.50
C ASN A 458 -24.14 7.02 6.40
N PHE A 459 -23.56 8.18 6.68
CA PHE A 459 -22.50 8.77 5.87
C PHE A 459 -21.29 9.06 6.74
N ASP A 460 -20.12 8.88 6.15
CA ASP A 460 -18.86 9.18 6.83
C ASP A 460 -18.49 10.63 6.56
N TYR A 461 -17.91 11.28 7.56
CA TYR A 461 -17.37 12.63 7.43
C TYR A 461 -15.98 12.73 8.06
N LYS A 462 -15.26 13.76 7.63
CA LYS A 462 -13.93 14.10 8.10
C LYS A 462 -13.85 15.60 8.31
N ILE A 463 -13.51 16.00 9.54
CA ILE A 463 -13.28 17.39 9.93
C ILE A 463 -11.78 17.58 10.12
N SER A 464 -11.19 18.49 9.36
CA SER A 464 -9.84 19.00 9.61
C SER A 464 -9.90 20.41 10.16
N TYR A 465 -9.08 20.73 11.16
CA TYR A 465 -9.10 22.03 11.85
C TYR A 465 -7.71 22.38 12.38
N ASN A 466 -7.48 23.68 12.61
CA ASN A 466 -6.19 24.21 13.08
C ASN A 466 -4.98 23.77 12.21
N GLN A 467 -5.22 23.57 10.90
CA GLN A 467 -4.26 23.14 9.86
C GLN A 467 -3.80 21.67 9.92
N ASP A 468 -3.58 21.09 11.09
CA ASP A 468 -2.93 19.78 11.26
C ASP A 468 -3.80 18.69 11.88
N LYS A 469 -4.89 19.05 12.58
CA LYS A 469 -5.76 18.10 13.26
C LYS A 469 -6.85 17.57 12.34
N MET A 470 -7.19 16.30 12.53
CA MET A 470 -8.14 15.58 11.70
C MET A 470 -8.90 14.57 12.53
N VAL A 471 -10.22 14.57 12.38
CA VAL A 471 -11.12 13.59 12.99
C VAL A 471 -12.07 13.05 11.95
N THR A 472 -12.35 11.76 12.04
CA THR A 472 -13.37 11.08 11.25
C THR A 472 -14.54 10.70 12.13
N GLY A 473 -15.75 10.81 11.62
CA GLY A 473 -16.95 10.36 12.30
C GLY A 473 -17.97 9.84 11.30
N ASN A 474 -19.07 9.31 11.84
CA ASN A 474 -20.23 8.94 11.08
C ASN A 474 -21.45 9.72 11.60
N ASN A 475 -22.39 10.01 10.72
CA ASN A 475 -23.69 10.52 11.10
C ASN A 475 -24.74 9.83 10.21
N SER A 476 -26.02 9.99 10.54
CA SER A 476 -27.10 9.28 9.86
C SER A 476 -28.18 10.23 9.42
N ILE A 477 -28.69 10.01 8.22
CA ILE A 477 -29.84 10.72 7.65
C ILE A 477 -30.92 9.72 7.33
N TYR A 478 -32.18 10.16 7.38
CA TYR A 478 -33.31 9.30 7.07
C TYR A 478 -33.86 9.64 5.67
N ILE A 479 -34.01 8.63 4.82
CA ILE A 479 -34.63 8.73 3.50
C ILE A 479 -35.89 7.87 3.49
N LEU A 480 -37.04 8.46 3.16
CA LEU A 480 -38.29 7.72 3.02
C LEU A 480 -38.23 6.75 1.83
N PRO A 481 -38.88 5.57 1.93
CA PRO A 481 -39.09 4.71 0.76
C PRO A 481 -39.81 5.46 -0.37
N PRO A 482 -39.45 5.22 -1.65
CA PRO A 482 -40.20 5.80 -2.77
C PRO A 482 -41.63 5.25 -2.76
N ALA A 483 -42.62 6.10 -3.03
CA ALA A 483 -44.04 5.73 -3.01
C ALA A 483 -44.31 4.53 -3.94
N PRO A 484 -44.71 3.36 -3.41
CA PRO A 484 -44.75 2.16 -4.22
C PRO A 484 -46.19 1.90 -4.69
N VAL A 485 -46.73 2.85 -5.45
CA VAL A 485 -48.00 2.64 -6.16
C VAL A 485 -47.70 1.98 -7.50
N ILE A 486 -48.14 0.75 -7.66
CA ILE A 486 -48.01 -0.06 -8.88
C ILE A 486 -49.37 -0.28 -9.54
N ILE A 487 -49.34 -0.64 -10.81
CA ILE A 487 -50.54 -0.97 -11.58
C ILE A 487 -50.40 -2.36 -12.21
N GLU A 488 -51.44 -3.17 -12.07
CA GLU A 488 -51.57 -4.50 -12.69
C GLU A 488 -52.81 -4.47 -13.59
N ALA A 489 -52.75 -5.12 -14.75
CA ALA A 489 -53.89 -5.23 -15.65
C ALA A 489 -54.06 -6.66 -16.13
N ASN A 490 -55.29 -7.16 -16.08
CA ASN A 490 -55.66 -8.50 -16.54
C ASN A 490 -56.61 -8.39 -17.74
N ASN A 491 -56.74 -9.47 -18.52
CA ASN A 491 -57.64 -9.56 -19.69
C ASN A 491 -57.37 -8.50 -20.78
N THR A 492 -56.11 -8.35 -21.19
CA THR A 492 -55.66 -7.34 -22.16
C THR A 492 -55.79 -7.78 -23.63
N GLU A 493 -56.77 -8.64 -23.96
CA GLU A 493 -57.03 -9.11 -25.33
C GLU A 493 -58.40 -8.63 -25.82
N ILE A 494 -58.49 -8.13 -27.06
CA ILE A 494 -59.72 -7.64 -27.68
C ILE A 494 -59.78 -8.13 -29.14
N ASN A 495 -60.91 -8.69 -29.58
CA ASN A 495 -61.08 -9.03 -31.00
C ASN A 495 -61.40 -7.76 -31.81
N GLU A 496 -60.89 -7.68 -33.03
CA GLU A 496 -61.24 -6.64 -34.00
C GLU A 496 -62.78 -6.51 -34.17
N GLY A 497 -63.29 -5.27 -34.14
CA GLY A 497 -64.72 -4.98 -34.22
C GLY A 497 -65.51 -5.24 -32.94
N SER A 498 -64.86 -5.57 -31.82
CA SER A 498 -65.49 -5.85 -30.52
C SER A 498 -64.95 -4.96 -29.40
N TYR A 499 -65.63 -4.97 -28.24
CA TYR A 499 -65.16 -4.31 -27.02
C TYR A 499 -64.89 -5.33 -25.91
N ASN A 500 -63.97 -5.00 -25.00
CA ASN A 500 -63.71 -5.77 -23.79
C ASN A 500 -63.56 -4.83 -22.57
N VAL A 501 -63.79 -5.37 -21.37
CA VAL A 501 -63.62 -4.64 -20.12
C VAL A 501 -62.28 -5.00 -19.50
N ILE A 502 -61.39 -4.01 -19.36
CA ILE A 502 -60.04 -4.17 -18.81
C ILE A 502 -60.04 -3.72 -17.34
N PRO A 503 -59.91 -4.66 -16.38
CA PRO A 503 -59.66 -4.32 -14.99
C PRO A 503 -58.21 -3.88 -14.77
N ILE A 504 -58.03 -2.66 -14.31
CA ILE A 504 -56.75 -2.06 -13.93
C ILE A 504 -56.70 -1.94 -12.41
N ARG A 505 -55.86 -2.77 -11.78
CA ARG A 505 -55.67 -2.81 -10.33
C ARG A 505 -54.52 -1.90 -9.92
N VAL A 506 -54.82 -0.87 -9.13
CA VAL A 506 -53.83 0.02 -8.51
C VAL A 506 -53.56 -0.47 -7.10
N VAL A 507 -52.30 -0.76 -6.78
CA VAL A 507 -51.88 -1.30 -5.47
C VAL A 507 -51.02 -0.27 -4.76
N ASN A 508 -51.39 0.09 -3.52
CA ASN A 508 -50.55 0.87 -2.63
C ASN A 508 -49.70 -0.09 -1.81
N LEU A 509 -48.41 -0.23 -2.11
CA LEU A 509 -47.47 -1.05 -1.31
C LEU A 509 -46.82 -0.24 -0.17
N GLY A 510 -47.24 1.01 0.03
CA GLY A 510 -46.63 1.95 0.97
C GLY A 510 -47.21 1.79 2.38
N PRO A 511 -46.50 2.26 3.41
CA PRO A 511 -46.95 2.19 4.80
C PRO A 511 -48.05 3.20 5.15
N GLU A 512 -48.35 4.14 4.26
CA GLU A 512 -49.27 5.27 4.48
C GLU A 512 -50.39 5.31 3.44
N TYR A 513 -51.45 6.06 3.75
CA TYR A 513 -52.56 6.30 2.83
C TYR A 513 -52.08 7.06 1.59
N VAL A 514 -52.60 6.64 0.43
CA VAL A 514 -52.44 7.36 -0.83
C VAL A 514 -53.78 8.00 -1.16
N TYR A 515 -53.84 9.33 -1.19
CA TYR A 515 -55.06 10.12 -1.35
C TYR A 515 -55.27 10.59 -2.79
N ASN A 516 -56.49 10.97 -3.14
CA ASN A 516 -56.85 11.59 -4.43
C ASN A 516 -56.36 10.81 -5.65
N VAL A 517 -56.53 9.48 -5.62
CA VAL A 517 -56.01 8.59 -6.66
C VAL A 517 -56.86 8.69 -7.91
N ASN A 518 -56.35 9.40 -8.90
CA ASN A 518 -56.97 9.65 -10.19
C ASN A 518 -56.27 8.85 -11.28
N LEU A 519 -57.02 8.08 -12.05
CA LEU A 519 -56.49 7.27 -13.13
C LEU A 519 -57.14 7.69 -14.45
N ILE A 520 -56.31 8.08 -15.41
CA ILE A 520 -56.73 8.50 -16.75
C ILE A 520 -56.09 7.56 -17.76
N ALA A 521 -56.90 6.88 -18.55
CA ALA A 521 -56.43 6.06 -19.65
C ALA A 521 -56.45 6.86 -20.97
N ILE A 522 -55.42 6.69 -21.77
CA ILE A 522 -55.26 7.28 -23.09
C ILE A 522 -54.87 6.15 -24.04
N ALA A 523 -55.67 5.94 -25.09
CA ALA A 523 -55.42 4.92 -26.09
C ALA A 523 -55.03 5.55 -27.43
N GLN A 524 -54.21 4.84 -28.21
CA GLN A 524 -53.90 5.17 -29.60
C GLN A 524 -54.35 4.01 -30.48
N GLY A 525 -55.24 4.27 -31.44
CA GLY A 525 -55.84 3.24 -32.31
C GLY A 525 -57.04 2.50 -31.71
N LEU A 526 -57.13 2.39 -30.39
CA LEU A 526 -58.30 1.86 -29.66
C LEU A 526 -59.19 3.00 -29.14
N GLU A 527 -60.47 2.71 -28.90
CA GLU A 527 -61.44 3.67 -28.36
C GLU A 527 -61.82 3.31 -26.91
N ILE A 528 -61.79 4.28 -26.00
CA ILE A 528 -62.26 4.10 -24.62
C ILE A 528 -63.74 4.47 -24.59
N ILE A 529 -64.61 3.48 -24.43
CA ILE A 529 -66.08 3.64 -24.50
C ILE A 529 -66.66 4.07 -23.17
N ALA A 530 -66.15 3.52 -22.07
CA ALA A 530 -66.61 3.84 -20.72
C ALA A 530 -65.51 3.60 -19.70
N SER A 531 -65.54 4.34 -18.60
CA SER A 531 -64.68 4.10 -17.43
C SER A 531 -65.50 4.18 -16.15
N VAL A 532 -65.25 3.25 -15.22
CA VAL A 532 -65.88 3.25 -13.89
C VAL A 532 -64.79 3.44 -12.83
N ASN A 533 -65.06 4.30 -11.85
CA ASN A 533 -64.18 4.66 -10.73
C ASN A 533 -62.93 5.51 -11.08
N SER A 534 -63.01 6.50 -11.97
CA SER A 534 -61.85 7.31 -12.38
C SER A 534 -61.07 7.99 -11.24
N THR A 535 -61.73 8.29 -10.11
CA THR A 535 -61.12 8.87 -8.92
C THR A 535 -61.50 8.10 -7.65
N ILE A 536 -60.51 7.78 -6.83
CA ILE A 536 -60.68 7.12 -5.53
C ILE A 536 -60.10 8.04 -4.45
N PRO A 537 -60.86 8.34 -3.38
CA PRO A 537 -60.43 9.31 -2.37
C PRO A 537 -59.18 8.87 -1.61
N PHE A 538 -59.04 7.57 -1.33
CA PHE A 538 -57.80 7.01 -0.79
C PHE A 538 -57.66 5.50 -1.02
N ILE A 539 -56.41 5.02 -1.01
CA ILE A 539 -56.05 3.59 -0.95
C ILE A 539 -55.26 3.36 0.34
N LYS A 540 -55.71 2.41 1.17
CA LYS A 540 -55.04 2.04 2.43
C LYS A 540 -53.67 1.41 2.18
N PRO A 541 -52.75 1.46 3.16
CA PRO A 541 -51.48 0.74 3.12
C PRO A 541 -51.67 -0.74 2.75
N ASN A 542 -50.84 -1.26 1.85
CA ASN A 542 -50.83 -2.66 1.39
C ASN A 542 -52.16 -3.17 0.79
N THR A 543 -53.04 -2.27 0.34
CA THR A 543 -54.31 -2.64 -0.31
C THR A 543 -54.34 -2.20 -1.78
N SER A 544 -55.35 -2.67 -2.51
CA SER A 544 -55.54 -2.35 -3.91
C SER A 544 -56.97 -1.94 -4.23
N VAL A 545 -57.14 -1.10 -5.24
CA VAL A 545 -58.44 -0.76 -5.83
C VAL A 545 -58.42 -1.07 -7.33
N VAL A 546 -59.56 -1.45 -7.89
CA VAL A 546 -59.69 -1.80 -9.31
C VAL A 546 -60.53 -0.76 -10.05
N TYR A 547 -59.99 -0.29 -11.17
CA TYR A 547 -60.60 0.60 -12.14
C TYR A 547 -61.03 -0.24 -13.35
N TYR A 548 -62.19 0.03 -13.93
CA TYR A 548 -62.68 -0.72 -15.10
C TYR A 548 -62.77 0.20 -16.30
N TYR A 549 -62.11 -0.17 -17.40
CA TYR A 549 -62.20 0.52 -18.68
C TYR A 549 -62.80 -0.39 -19.74
N THR A 550 -63.89 0.03 -20.36
CA THR A 550 -64.44 -0.63 -21.55
C THR A 550 -63.73 -0.06 -22.77
N ILE A 551 -62.99 -0.90 -23.48
CA ILE A 551 -62.18 -0.51 -24.63
C ILE A 551 -62.70 -1.24 -25.87
N TYR A 552 -62.90 -0.50 -26.95
CA TYR A 552 -63.33 -0.98 -28.25
C TYR A 552 -62.15 -1.00 -29.23
N ALA A 553 -62.01 -2.11 -29.97
CA ALA A 553 -61.08 -2.23 -31.08
C ALA A 553 -61.88 -2.05 -32.39
N PRO A 554 -61.67 -0.94 -33.14
CA PRO A 554 -62.35 -0.71 -34.42
C PRO A 554 -62.14 -1.85 -35.42
N GLN A 555 -63.13 -2.12 -36.26
CA GLN A 555 -63.10 -3.19 -37.27
C GLN A 555 -62.11 -2.95 -38.43
N SER A 556 -61.39 -1.83 -38.41
CA SER A 556 -60.34 -1.48 -39.38
C SER A 556 -58.95 -1.52 -38.76
N LEU A 557 -58.84 -1.93 -37.50
CA LEU A 557 -57.60 -1.89 -36.72
C LEU A 557 -56.83 -3.22 -36.91
N PRO A 558 -55.64 -3.21 -37.54
CA PRO A 558 -54.88 -4.42 -37.80
C PRO A 558 -54.56 -5.23 -36.53
N PRO A 559 -54.47 -6.57 -36.60
CA PRO A 559 -54.04 -7.38 -35.47
C PRO A 559 -52.62 -7.03 -35.03
N ALA A 560 -52.48 -6.44 -33.84
CA ALA A 560 -51.21 -6.00 -33.26
C ALA A 560 -51.35 -5.73 -31.76
N VAL A 561 -50.24 -5.36 -31.11
CA VAL A 561 -50.25 -4.87 -29.73
C VAL A 561 -50.34 -3.35 -29.73
N TYR A 562 -51.42 -2.82 -29.16
CA TYR A 562 -51.68 -1.38 -29.05
C TYR A 562 -51.42 -0.90 -27.62
N PRO A 563 -50.72 0.23 -27.43
CA PRO A 563 -50.43 0.74 -26.10
C PRO A 563 -51.64 1.46 -25.50
N LEU A 564 -52.05 1.02 -24.30
CA LEU A 564 -52.93 1.77 -23.43
C LEU A 564 -52.09 2.51 -22.39
N VAL A 565 -52.01 3.83 -22.51
CA VAL A 565 -51.23 4.68 -21.62
C VAL A 565 -52.09 5.09 -20.42
N ILE A 566 -51.65 4.72 -19.22
CA ILE A 566 -52.31 5.06 -17.97
C ILE A 566 -51.54 6.17 -17.28
N LYS A 567 -52.17 7.33 -17.11
CA LYS A 567 -51.70 8.41 -16.25
C LYS A 567 -52.36 8.28 -14.89
N LEU A 568 -51.55 7.96 -13.89
CA LEU A 568 -51.95 7.84 -12.49
C LEU A 568 -51.46 9.09 -11.74
N ALA A 569 -52.38 9.89 -11.23
CA ALA A 569 -52.11 11.01 -10.35
C ALA A 569 -52.61 10.67 -8.93
N TYR A 570 -51.82 10.95 -7.91
CA TYR A 570 -52.21 10.72 -6.52
C TYR A 570 -51.45 11.66 -5.58
N THR A 571 -52.03 11.92 -4.41
CA THR A 571 -51.35 12.62 -3.33
C THR A 571 -50.79 11.61 -2.35
N TYR A 572 -49.48 11.64 -2.12
CA TYR A 572 -48.84 10.87 -1.06
C TYR A 572 -48.25 11.85 -0.05
N PHE A 573 -48.69 11.75 1.21
CA PHE A 573 -48.56 12.81 2.20
C PHE A 573 -49.14 14.14 1.69
N THR A 574 -48.28 15.09 1.29
CA THR A 574 -48.66 16.42 0.78
C THR A 574 -48.26 16.64 -0.69
N SER A 575 -47.55 15.69 -1.29
CA SER A 575 -47.03 15.83 -2.66
C SER A 575 -47.96 15.19 -3.66
N GLU A 576 -48.30 15.93 -4.72
CA GLU A 576 -48.98 15.39 -5.88
C GLU A 576 -47.96 14.69 -6.78
N ILE A 577 -48.17 13.40 -7.00
CA ILE A 577 -47.30 12.53 -7.78
C ILE A 577 -48.06 12.07 -9.01
N VAL A 578 -47.47 12.29 -10.19
CA VAL A 578 -48.01 11.83 -11.47
C VAL A 578 -47.06 10.80 -12.08
N ARG A 579 -47.56 9.60 -12.36
CA ARG A 579 -46.82 8.51 -13.01
C ARG A 579 -47.55 8.06 -14.27
N THR A 580 -46.78 7.64 -15.26
CA THR A 580 -47.32 7.09 -16.52
C THR A 580 -46.91 5.64 -16.67
N PHE A 581 -47.85 4.79 -17.03
CA PHE A 581 -47.66 3.36 -17.28
C PHE A 581 -48.20 3.02 -18.67
N THR A 582 -47.69 1.96 -19.27
CA THR A 582 -48.15 1.47 -20.58
C THR A 582 -48.56 0.02 -20.44
N ILE A 583 -49.84 -0.25 -20.70
CA ILE A 583 -50.41 -1.59 -20.71
C ILE A 583 -50.52 -2.04 -22.18
N PRO A 584 -49.91 -3.16 -22.57
CA PRO A 584 -50.05 -3.70 -23.92
C PRO A 584 -51.42 -4.37 -24.10
N ILE A 585 -52.21 -3.90 -25.07
CA ILE A 585 -53.49 -4.50 -25.46
C ILE A 585 -53.31 -5.27 -26.76
N LEU A 586 -53.51 -6.58 -26.73
CA LEU A 586 -53.44 -7.44 -27.90
C LEU A 586 -54.77 -7.39 -28.67
N VAL A 587 -54.73 -6.95 -29.92
CA VAL A 587 -55.86 -7.01 -30.85
C VAL A 587 -55.68 -8.21 -31.77
N THR A 588 -56.68 -9.09 -31.81
CA THR A 588 -56.68 -10.30 -32.65
C THR A 588 -57.74 -10.22 -33.76
N SER A 589 -57.42 -10.74 -34.95
CA SER A 589 -58.39 -10.86 -36.05
C SER A 589 -59.39 -11.98 -35.77
N LEU A 590 -60.65 -11.76 -36.10
CA LEU A 590 -61.66 -12.83 -36.14
C LEU A 590 -61.31 -13.79 -37.30
N GLN A 591 -60.74 -14.96 -37.01
CA GLN A 591 -60.45 -15.96 -38.05
C GLN A 591 -61.75 -16.62 -38.54
N SER A 592 -61.94 -16.70 -39.86
CA SER A 592 -63.09 -17.41 -40.41
C SER A 592 -62.99 -18.91 -40.10
N PRO A 593 -64.07 -19.56 -39.64
CA PRO A 593 -64.12 -21.00 -39.44
C PRO A 593 -64.26 -21.80 -40.74
N LEU A 594 -64.27 -21.14 -41.91
CA LEU A 594 -64.37 -21.78 -43.22
C LEU A 594 -63.03 -21.68 -43.97
N ILE A 595 -62.66 -22.75 -44.67
CA ILE A 595 -61.67 -22.72 -45.75
C ILE A 595 -62.40 -22.91 -47.07
N ILE A 596 -62.13 -22.04 -48.04
CA ILE A 596 -62.64 -22.15 -49.41
C ILE A 596 -61.47 -22.26 -50.38
N SER A 597 -61.49 -23.20 -51.31
CA SER A 597 -60.43 -23.39 -52.30
C SER A 597 -60.92 -24.14 -53.54
N PHE A 598 -60.17 -24.06 -54.64
CA PHE A 598 -60.37 -24.93 -55.81
C PHE A 598 -59.51 -26.19 -55.69
N LEU A 599 -60.04 -27.32 -56.15
CA LEU A 599 -59.30 -28.59 -56.19
C LEU A 599 -58.12 -28.54 -57.16
N LYS A 600 -58.28 -27.90 -58.34
CA LYS A 600 -57.17 -27.54 -59.23
C LYS A 600 -57.16 -26.04 -59.44
N THR A 601 -55.97 -25.50 -59.65
CA THR A 601 -55.74 -24.07 -59.84
C THR A 601 -55.48 -23.71 -61.30
N THR A 602 -55.64 -24.65 -62.24
CA THR A 602 -55.31 -24.46 -63.66
C THR A 602 -56.47 -24.86 -64.56
N VAL A 603 -56.86 -23.95 -65.44
CA VAL A 603 -57.91 -24.14 -66.46
C VAL A 603 -57.36 -23.78 -67.83
N TYR A 604 -57.89 -24.40 -68.89
CA TYR A 604 -57.37 -24.25 -70.24
C TYR A 604 -58.27 -23.36 -71.11
N TYR A 605 -57.72 -22.28 -71.66
CA TYR A 605 -58.46 -21.43 -72.60
C TYR A 605 -58.76 -22.17 -73.92
N ASN A 606 -59.79 -21.72 -74.64
CA ASN A 606 -60.33 -22.38 -75.85
C ASN A 606 -60.74 -23.85 -75.63
N SER A 607 -61.06 -24.23 -74.39
CA SER A 607 -61.59 -25.54 -74.02
C SER A 607 -62.58 -25.43 -72.86
N ASN A 608 -63.43 -26.44 -72.71
CA ASN A 608 -64.37 -26.50 -71.59
C ASN A 608 -63.68 -27.12 -70.38
N ASN A 609 -63.65 -26.40 -69.25
CA ASN A 609 -63.06 -26.89 -68.02
C ASN A 609 -64.15 -27.25 -67.00
N THR A 610 -63.84 -28.18 -66.11
CA THR A 610 -64.68 -28.54 -64.97
C THR A 610 -63.81 -28.53 -63.72
N GLU A 611 -64.12 -27.63 -62.79
CA GLU A 611 -63.40 -27.48 -61.52
C GLU A 611 -64.30 -27.79 -60.32
N ILE A 612 -63.67 -28.10 -59.18
CA ILE A 612 -64.39 -28.39 -57.92
C ILE A 612 -64.02 -27.32 -56.89
N LEU A 613 -65.00 -26.55 -56.44
CA LEU A 613 -64.87 -25.66 -55.29
C LEU A 613 -65.11 -26.46 -54.01
N THR A 614 -64.16 -26.40 -53.08
CA THR A 614 -64.21 -27.09 -51.78
C THR A 614 -64.43 -26.10 -50.65
N LEU A 615 -65.35 -26.44 -49.74
CA LEU A 615 -65.67 -25.67 -48.55
C LEU A 615 -65.49 -26.55 -47.30
N GLN A 616 -64.57 -26.20 -46.41
CA GLN A 616 -64.27 -26.97 -45.20
C GLN A 616 -64.63 -26.17 -43.94
N ASN A 617 -65.35 -26.78 -43.00
CA ASN A 617 -65.60 -26.20 -41.69
C ASN A 617 -64.49 -26.62 -40.70
N LEU A 618 -63.73 -25.67 -40.17
CA LEU A 618 -62.69 -25.88 -39.15
C LEU A 618 -63.22 -25.74 -37.71
N ALA A 619 -64.42 -25.20 -37.53
CA ALA A 619 -65.01 -25.07 -36.20
C ALA A 619 -65.45 -26.42 -35.65
N ASN A 620 -65.49 -26.51 -34.31
CA ASN A 620 -66.04 -27.66 -33.59
C ASN A 620 -67.58 -27.65 -33.50
N PHE A 621 -68.25 -26.79 -34.27
CA PHE A 621 -69.72 -26.67 -34.31
C PHE A 621 -70.22 -26.57 -35.76
N THR A 622 -71.49 -26.92 -35.98
CA THR A 622 -72.16 -26.82 -37.28
C THR A 622 -72.39 -25.36 -37.65
N ILE A 623 -72.00 -24.97 -38.87
CA ILE A 623 -72.27 -23.64 -39.42
C ILE A 623 -73.56 -23.71 -40.24
N TYR A 624 -74.46 -22.74 -40.05
CA TYR A 624 -75.76 -22.69 -40.71
C TYR A 624 -75.85 -21.51 -41.69
N ASP A 625 -76.71 -21.67 -42.70
CA ASP A 625 -77.07 -20.63 -43.68
C ASP A 625 -75.86 -20.03 -44.42
N ILE A 626 -74.98 -20.88 -44.92
CA ILE A 626 -73.82 -20.42 -45.68
C ILE A 626 -74.26 -20.00 -47.07
N ARG A 627 -74.04 -18.73 -47.42
CA ARG A 627 -74.24 -18.15 -48.75
C ARG A 627 -72.89 -17.73 -49.30
N LEU A 628 -72.56 -18.19 -50.50
CA LEU A 628 -71.34 -17.79 -51.21
C LEU A 628 -71.72 -16.96 -52.42
N ASP A 629 -71.25 -15.72 -52.48
CA ASP A 629 -71.30 -14.86 -53.66
C ASP A 629 -69.92 -14.85 -54.31
N ILE A 630 -69.82 -15.43 -55.50
CA ILE A 630 -68.59 -15.56 -56.28
C ILE A 630 -68.52 -14.39 -57.27
N SER A 631 -67.65 -13.43 -56.99
CA SER A 631 -67.32 -12.32 -57.87
C SER A 631 -66.07 -12.66 -58.69
N TYR A 632 -66.16 -12.47 -59.99
CA TYR A 632 -65.08 -12.74 -60.93
C TYR A 632 -65.15 -11.77 -62.12
N PRO A 633 -64.02 -11.51 -62.79
CA PRO A 633 -64.00 -10.69 -63.99
C PRO A 633 -64.67 -11.43 -65.15
N THR A 634 -65.95 -11.09 -65.41
CA THR A 634 -66.79 -11.74 -66.44
C THR A 634 -66.25 -11.62 -67.87
N GLN A 635 -65.35 -10.65 -68.11
CA GLN A 635 -64.63 -10.51 -69.38
C GLN A 635 -63.50 -11.53 -69.56
N GLU A 636 -62.99 -12.12 -68.47
CA GLU A 636 -61.86 -13.04 -68.47
C GLU A 636 -62.29 -14.49 -68.31
N ILE A 637 -63.35 -14.74 -67.52
CA ILE A 637 -63.83 -16.08 -67.20
C ILE A 637 -65.35 -16.12 -67.07
N TYR A 638 -65.93 -17.22 -67.52
CA TYR A 638 -67.32 -17.57 -67.26
C TYR A 638 -67.37 -18.75 -66.28
N LEU A 639 -68.23 -18.66 -65.27
CA LEU A 639 -68.55 -19.73 -64.32
C LEU A 639 -70.03 -20.11 -64.45
N SER A 640 -70.35 -21.41 -64.37
CA SER A 640 -71.74 -21.89 -64.48
C SER A 640 -72.69 -21.37 -63.40
N GLN A 641 -72.15 -20.96 -62.24
CA GLN A 641 -72.89 -20.39 -61.14
C GLN A 641 -72.00 -19.42 -60.36
N ASN A 642 -72.59 -18.32 -59.90
CA ASN A 642 -71.92 -17.27 -59.15
C ASN A 642 -72.51 -17.07 -57.74
N GLN A 643 -73.57 -17.81 -57.40
CA GLN A 643 -74.18 -17.80 -56.07
C GLN A 643 -74.45 -19.24 -55.63
N LEU A 644 -74.14 -19.54 -54.37
CA LEU A 644 -74.31 -20.86 -53.79
C LEU A 644 -74.93 -20.74 -52.39
N TYR A 645 -75.81 -21.68 -52.06
CA TYR A 645 -76.41 -21.78 -50.74
C TYR A 645 -76.20 -23.18 -50.18
N ILE A 646 -75.66 -23.25 -48.96
CA ILE A 646 -75.40 -24.48 -48.21
C ILE A 646 -76.13 -24.35 -46.87
N PRO A 647 -77.22 -25.12 -46.65
CA PRO A 647 -78.06 -24.97 -45.46
C PRO A 647 -77.31 -25.16 -44.15
N TYR A 648 -76.40 -26.13 -44.11
CA TYR A 648 -75.52 -26.38 -42.97
C TYR A 648 -74.24 -27.10 -43.38
N LEU A 649 -73.17 -26.90 -42.61
CA LEU A 649 -71.89 -27.60 -42.76
C LEU A 649 -71.41 -28.12 -41.38
N PRO A 650 -71.41 -29.45 -41.15
CA PRO A 650 -70.97 -30.02 -39.87
C PRO A 650 -69.51 -29.72 -39.53
N PRO A 651 -69.11 -29.85 -38.25
CA PRO A 651 -67.71 -29.68 -37.82
C PRO A 651 -66.75 -30.57 -38.61
N ASN A 652 -65.60 -30.04 -39.03
CA ASN A 652 -64.53 -30.76 -39.73
C ASN A 652 -64.96 -31.43 -41.06
N PHE A 653 -66.11 -31.06 -41.62
CA PHE A 653 -66.64 -31.62 -42.86
C PHE A 653 -66.22 -30.79 -44.08
N ILE A 654 -66.07 -31.45 -45.23
CA ILE A 654 -65.74 -30.82 -46.52
C ILE A 654 -66.92 -30.99 -47.47
N TYR A 655 -67.40 -29.88 -48.04
CA TYR A 655 -68.44 -29.83 -49.05
C TYR A 655 -67.82 -29.49 -50.42
N THR A 656 -68.18 -30.22 -51.47
CA THR A 656 -67.58 -30.09 -52.82
C THR A 656 -68.64 -29.67 -53.84
N ILE A 657 -68.31 -28.71 -54.69
CA ILE A 657 -69.24 -28.12 -55.67
C ILE A 657 -68.59 -28.11 -57.06
N PRO A 658 -69.13 -28.83 -58.05
CA PRO A 658 -68.62 -28.76 -59.41
C PRO A 658 -69.01 -27.43 -60.08
N LEU A 659 -68.08 -26.81 -60.79
CA LEU A 659 -68.25 -25.59 -61.58
C LEU A 659 -67.75 -25.82 -62.99
N TYR A 660 -68.54 -25.45 -63.99
CA TYR A 660 -68.05 -25.35 -65.36
C TYR A 660 -67.37 -24.01 -65.56
N VAL A 661 -66.15 -24.05 -66.08
CA VAL A 661 -65.27 -22.89 -66.19
C VAL A 661 -64.86 -22.70 -67.64
N ILE A 662 -65.13 -21.53 -68.21
CA ILE A 662 -64.76 -21.19 -69.59
C ILE A 662 -63.95 -19.89 -69.57
N PRO A 663 -62.62 -19.97 -69.68
CA PRO A 663 -61.78 -18.79 -69.91
C PRO A 663 -62.13 -18.14 -71.25
N GLN A 664 -62.38 -16.84 -71.23
CA GLN A 664 -62.81 -16.06 -72.39
C GLN A 664 -61.63 -15.46 -73.17
N ILE A 665 -60.47 -15.33 -72.52
CA ILE A 665 -59.27 -14.76 -73.13
C ILE A 665 -58.28 -15.89 -73.47
N PRO A 666 -57.86 -16.01 -74.74
CA PRO A 666 -56.96 -17.07 -75.20
C PRO A 666 -55.49 -16.73 -74.90
N GLN A 667 -55.18 -16.42 -73.63
CA GLN A 667 -53.82 -16.13 -73.18
C GLN A 667 -53.57 -16.69 -71.78
N THR A 668 -52.30 -16.97 -71.46
CA THR A 668 -51.91 -17.43 -70.12
C THR A 668 -52.00 -16.27 -69.12
N MET A 669 -52.91 -16.35 -68.15
CA MET A 669 -53.12 -15.31 -67.13
C MET A 669 -53.70 -15.87 -65.82
N SER A 670 -53.41 -15.19 -64.71
CA SER A 670 -54.03 -15.46 -63.42
C SER A 670 -55.33 -14.66 -63.29
N ILE A 671 -56.43 -15.35 -63.07
CA ILE A 671 -57.77 -14.79 -62.97
C ILE A 671 -58.18 -14.77 -61.50
N PRO A 672 -58.33 -13.58 -60.89
CA PRO A 672 -58.75 -13.46 -59.50
C PRO A 672 -60.25 -13.74 -59.35
N ILE A 673 -60.60 -14.54 -58.35
CA ILE A 673 -61.97 -14.87 -57.97
C ILE A 673 -62.14 -14.50 -56.51
N VAL A 674 -63.07 -13.59 -56.23
CA VAL A 674 -63.39 -13.15 -54.88
C VAL A 674 -64.69 -13.83 -54.44
N ILE A 675 -64.61 -14.66 -53.41
CA ILE A 675 -65.77 -15.33 -52.83
C ILE A 675 -66.13 -14.61 -51.54
N THR A 676 -67.33 -14.02 -51.48
CA THR A 676 -67.90 -13.49 -50.25
C THR A 676 -68.77 -14.56 -49.62
N ALA A 677 -68.35 -15.09 -48.47
CA ALA A 677 -69.11 -16.05 -47.70
C ALA A 677 -69.84 -15.35 -46.55
N SER A 678 -71.15 -15.51 -46.46
CA SER A 678 -71.94 -15.09 -45.30
C SER A 678 -72.58 -16.29 -44.62
N TYR A 679 -72.60 -16.32 -43.29
CA TYR A 679 -73.19 -17.41 -42.51
C TYR A 679 -73.65 -16.90 -41.12
N ILE A 680 -74.46 -17.68 -40.41
CA ILE A 680 -74.89 -17.33 -39.05
C ILE A 680 -73.95 -17.96 -38.02
N SER A 681 -73.35 -17.13 -37.15
CA SER A 681 -72.45 -17.59 -36.08
C SER A 681 -73.20 -18.35 -34.98
N LYS A 682 -72.45 -19.04 -34.10
CA LYS A 682 -73.02 -19.70 -32.90
C LYS A 682 -73.84 -18.75 -32.02
N GLN A 683 -73.61 -17.44 -32.12
CA GLN A 683 -74.28 -16.39 -31.33
C GLN A 683 -75.49 -15.77 -32.07
N GLY A 684 -75.87 -16.29 -33.25
CA GLY A 684 -77.02 -15.82 -34.03
C GLY A 684 -76.74 -14.59 -34.88
N THR A 685 -75.50 -14.10 -34.93
CA THR A 685 -75.12 -12.93 -35.75
C THR A 685 -74.66 -13.34 -37.14
N PRO A 686 -75.09 -12.65 -38.21
CA PRO A 686 -74.55 -12.87 -39.55
C PRO A 686 -73.08 -12.43 -39.58
N GLN A 687 -72.22 -13.29 -40.08
CA GLN A 687 -70.80 -13.04 -40.27
C GLN A 687 -70.50 -13.08 -41.76
N THR A 688 -69.65 -12.17 -42.24
CA THR A 688 -69.27 -12.09 -43.65
C THR A 688 -67.75 -12.10 -43.77
N TYR A 689 -67.23 -12.94 -44.66
CA TYR A 689 -65.80 -13.07 -44.95
C TYR A 689 -65.56 -13.05 -46.44
N GLN A 690 -64.44 -12.48 -46.87
CA GLN A 690 -64.00 -12.49 -48.25
C GLN A 690 -62.78 -13.38 -48.42
N TYR A 691 -62.82 -14.21 -49.47
CA TYR A 691 -61.75 -15.12 -49.87
C TYR A 691 -61.28 -14.73 -51.26
N GLN A 692 -59.98 -14.55 -51.43
CA GLN A 692 -59.39 -14.30 -52.74
C GLN A 692 -58.70 -15.57 -53.24
N LEU A 693 -59.26 -16.16 -54.29
CA LEU A 693 -58.73 -17.31 -54.99
C LEU A 693 -58.20 -16.88 -56.36
N ASN A 694 -57.28 -17.65 -56.94
CA ASN A 694 -56.76 -17.39 -58.27
C ASN A 694 -56.84 -18.68 -59.10
N LEU A 695 -57.38 -18.59 -60.32
CA LEU A 695 -57.29 -19.63 -61.34
C LEU A 695 -56.30 -19.20 -62.42
N LEU A 696 -55.34 -20.06 -62.74
CA LEU A 696 -54.47 -19.88 -63.87
C LEU A 696 -55.18 -20.36 -65.14
N SER A 697 -55.58 -19.44 -66.00
CA SER A 697 -55.94 -19.76 -67.39
C SER A 697 -54.66 -19.95 -68.17
N THR A 698 -54.48 -21.08 -68.85
CA THR A 698 -53.31 -21.36 -69.70
C THR A 698 -53.70 -22.18 -70.93
N GLY A 699 -52.80 -22.38 -71.87
CA GLY A 699 -53.04 -23.25 -73.00
C GLY A 699 -52.53 -24.67 -72.74
N PHE A 700 -52.91 -25.62 -73.58
CA PHE A 700 -52.27 -26.94 -73.63
C PHE A 700 -51.81 -27.26 -75.05
N VAL A 701 -50.74 -28.03 -75.18
CA VAL A 701 -50.25 -28.52 -76.48
C VAL A 701 -50.51 -30.03 -76.53
N LYS A 702 -51.10 -30.50 -77.62
CA LYS A 702 -51.27 -31.93 -77.88
C LYS A 702 -50.85 -32.22 -79.31
N MET A 703 -49.70 -32.87 -79.49
CA MET A 703 -49.22 -33.23 -80.82
C MET A 703 -49.76 -34.59 -81.25
N GLU A 704 -50.15 -34.71 -82.52
CA GLU A 704 -50.60 -35.95 -83.13
C GLU A 704 -49.88 -36.19 -84.46
N ILE A 705 -49.41 -37.42 -84.67
CA ILE A 705 -48.71 -37.84 -85.90
C ILE A 705 -49.70 -38.61 -86.75
N THR A 706 -49.92 -38.17 -87.99
CA THR A 706 -50.90 -38.72 -88.92
C THR A 706 -50.31 -38.90 -90.33
N GLN A 707 -50.98 -39.67 -91.19
CA GLN A 707 -50.64 -39.85 -92.61
C GLN A 707 -49.19 -40.30 -92.89
N VAL A 708 -48.61 -41.11 -92.01
CA VAL A 708 -47.24 -41.60 -92.15
C VAL A 708 -47.15 -42.63 -93.29
N SER A 709 -46.19 -42.45 -94.19
CA SER A 709 -45.89 -43.34 -95.33
C SER A 709 -44.38 -43.42 -95.58
N ALA A 710 -43.94 -44.45 -96.30
CA ALA A 710 -42.53 -44.59 -96.69
C ALA A 710 -42.38 -45.16 -98.09
N GLN A 711 -41.36 -44.71 -98.83
CA GLN A 711 -41.06 -45.10 -100.21
C GLN A 711 -39.57 -45.05 -100.51
N ILE A 712 -39.09 -45.83 -101.49
CA ILE A 712 -37.69 -45.81 -101.94
C ILE A 712 -37.54 -44.85 -103.12
N VAL A 713 -36.65 -43.86 -102.99
CA VAL A 713 -36.31 -42.88 -104.05
C VAL A 713 -34.79 -42.79 -104.15
N ASN A 714 -34.23 -42.97 -105.36
CA ASN A 714 -32.78 -42.92 -105.62
C ASN A 714 -31.93 -43.74 -104.63
N ASN A 715 -32.31 -45.00 -104.40
CA ASN A 715 -31.65 -45.93 -103.47
C ASN A 715 -31.59 -45.43 -102.00
N THR A 716 -32.52 -44.55 -101.60
CA THR A 716 -32.69 -44.11 -100.21
C THR A 716 -34.15 -44.26 -99.79
N LEU A 717 -34.40 -44.54 -98.50
CA LEU A 717 -35.75 -44.60 -97.94
C LEU A 717 -36.22 -43.21 -97.55
N VAL A 718 -37.34 -42.76 -98.11
CA VAL A 718 -38.01 -41.52 -97.75
C VAL A 718 -39.24 -41.83 -96.89
N ILE A 719 -39.24 -41.39 -95.63
CA ILE A 719 -40.38 -41.51 -94.70
C ILE A 719 -41.05 -40.15 -94.59
N ASN A 720 -42.33 -40.06 -94.92
CA ASN A 720 -43.14 -38.84 -94.86
C ASN A 720 -44.27 -38.98 -93.85
N GLY A 721 -44.71 -37.89 -93.25
CA GLY A 721 -45.90 -37.86 -92.41
C GLY A 721 -46.34 -36.44 -92.11
N LEU A 722 -47.43 -36.30 -91.34
CA LEU A 722 -48.01 -35.04 -90.97
C LEU A 722 -48.11 -34.92 -89.45
N LEU A 723 -47.71 -33.77 -88.91
CA LEU A 723 -47.95 -33.40 -87.51
C LEU A 723 -49.13 -32.44 -87.41
N ILE A 724 -50.00 -32.65 -86.44
CA ILE A 724 -51.07 -31.71 -86.12
C ILE A 724 -51.01 -31.43 -84.62
N ASN A 725 -51.04 -30.16 -84.24
CA ASN A 725 -51.24 -29.75 -82.86
C ASN A 725 -52.75 -29.63 -82.58
N THR A 726 -53.35 -30.56 -81.85
CA THR A 726 -54.76 -30.54 -81.43
C THR A 726 -54.99 -29.82 -80.10
N GLY A 727 -53.96 -29.16 -79.56
CA GLY A 727 -54.02 -28.34 -78.37
C GLY A 727 -54.64 -26.95 -78.60
N SER A 728 -54.71 -26.15 -77.54
CA SER A 728 -55.17 -24.76 -77.58
C SER A 728 -54.06 -23.73 -77.75
N GLN A 729 -52.78 -24.11 -77.62
CA GLN A 729 -51.62 -23.21 -77.77
C GLN A 729 -50.54 -23.76 -78.70
N ASN A 730 -49.60 -22.90 -79.11
CA ASN A 730 -48.49 -23.29 -79.98
C ASN A 730 -47.58 -24.33 -79.31
N ALA A 731 -47.25 -25.39 -80.06
CA ALA A 731 -46.17 -26.29 -79.71
C ALA A 731 -44.84 -25.59 -80.02
N GLN A 732 -44.00 -25.37 -79.01
CA GLN A 732 -42.72 -24.70 -79.15
C GLN A 732 -41.61 -25.72 -79.42
N TYR A 733 -40.58 -25.30 -80.17
CA TYR A 733 -39.36 -26.10 -80.40
C TYR A 733 -39.61 -27.52 -80.90
N VAL A 734 -40.60 -27.72 -81.76
CA VAL A 734 -40.97 -29.05 -82.22
C VAL A 734 -39.82 -29.65 -83.02
N SER A 735 -39.37 -30.83 -82.60
CA SER A 735 -38.41 -31.66 -83.30
C SER A 735 -38.99 -33.04 -83.52
N VAL A 736 -38.71 -33.60 -84.69
CA VAL A 736 -39.13 -34.95 -85.05
C VAL A 736 -37.86 -35.76 -85.25
N SER A 737 -37.82 -36.96 -84.69
CA SER A 737 -36.73 -37.90 -84.90
C SER A 737 -37.28 -39.25 -85.32
N VAL A 738 -36.49 -39.99 -86.10
CA VAL A 738 -36.80 -41.37 -86.46
C VAL A 738 -35.73 -42.27 -85.89
N ASN A 739 -36.05 -42.99 -84.81
CA ASN A 739 -35.09 -43.70 -83.96
C ASN A 739 -33.85 -42.82 -83.68
N ASN A 740 -32.66 -43.42 -83.69
CA ASN A 740 -31.37 -42.73 -83.66
C ASN A 740 -30.81 -42.46 -85.07
N TYR A 741 -31.63 -42.58 -86.13
CA TYR A 741 -31.13 -42.44 -87.50
C TYR A 741 -31.00 -40.97 -87.93
N SER A 742 -32.02 -40.15 -87.65
CA SER A 742 -32.05 -38.75 -88.03
C SER A 742 -33.04 -37.98 -87.18
N SER A 743 -32.78 -36.67 -87.02
CA SER A 743 -33.70 -35.71 -86.39
C SER A 743 -33.81 -34.45 -87.24
N ILE A 744 -35.00 -33.90 -87.35
CA ILE A 744 -35.26 -32.59 -87.95
C ILE A 744 -35.88 -31.66 -86.92
N TYR A 745 -35.49 -30.40 -86.95
CA TYR A 745 -36.12 -29.34 -86.17
C TYR A 745 -37.13 -28.62 -87.06
N ILE A 746 -38.39 -28.58 -86.63
CA ILE A 746 -39.49 -27.93 -87.35
C ILE A 746 -39.72 -26.52 -86.82
N GLY A 747 -39.48 -26.28 -85.53
CA GLY A 747 -39.81 -25.02 -84.87
C GLY A 747 -41.22 -25.03 -84.30
N ASN A 748 -41.89 -23.88 -84.30
CA ASN A 748 -43.17 -23.73 -83.61
C ASN A 748 -44.34 -24.20 -84.48
N ILE A 749 -45.21 -25.05 -83.95
CA ILE A 749 -46.41 -25.53 -84.65
C ILE A 749 -47.68 -24.97 -83.98
N PRO A 750 -48.42 -24.07 -84.64
CA PRO A 750 -49.67 -23.53 -84.12
C PRO A 750 -50.78 -24.59 -83.98
N PRO A 751 -51.78 -24.36 -83.11
CA PRO A 751 -53.00 -25.18 -83.03
C PRO A 751 -53.64 -25.39 -84.40
N ASN A 752 -54.14 -26.61 -84.63
CA ASN A 752 -54.80 -27.06 -85.85
C ASN A 752 -53.97 -26.88 -87.14
N SER A 753 -52.64 -26.75 -87.02
CA SER A 753 -51.75 -26.59 -88.17
C SER A 753 -51.17 -27.94 -88.63
N PRO A 754 -51.58 -28.47 -89.80
CA PRO A 754 -50.97 -29.66 -90.39
C PRO A 754 -49.59 -29.34 -90.97
N THR A 755 -48.54 -29.89 -90.35
CA THR A 755 -47.13 -29.64 -90.73
C THR A 755 -46.48 -30.93 -91.27
N PRO A 756 -46.11 -31.00 -92.55
CA PRO A 756 -45.48 -32.20 -93.10
C PRO A 756 -44.03 -32.34 -92.63
N PHE A 757 -43.59 -33.58 -92.44
CA PHE A 757 -42.19 -33.93 -92.22
C PHE A 757 -41.73 -35.00 -93.20
N SER A 758 -40.43 -35.00 -93.52
CA SER A 758 -39.80 -35.99 -94.40
C SER A 758 -38.39 -36.33 -93.91
N PHE A 759 -38.06 -37.61 -93.88
CA PHE A 759 -36.72 -38.12 -93.59
C PHE A 759 -36.21 -38.93 -94.76
N THR A 760 -34.98 -38.70 -95.19
CA THR A 760 -34.29 -39.53 -96.18
C THR A 760 -33.19 -40.32 -95.49
N LEU A 761 -33.28 -41.65 -95.50
CA LEU A 761 -32.39 -42.56 -94.79
C LEU A 761 -31.69 -43.49 -95.78
N SER A 762 -30.36 -43.60 -95.69
CA SER A 762 -29.58 -44.59 -96.44
C SER A 762 -29.35 -45.82 -95.57
N LEU A 763 -30.16 -46.86 -95.76
CA LEU A 763 -30.12 -48.10 -94.98
C LEU A 763 -29.95 -49.31 -95.91
N PRO A 764 -29.25 -50.39 -95.53
CA PRO A 764 -29.19 -51.59 -96.35
C PRO A 764 -30.57 -52.26 -96.50
N PRO A 765 -30.78 -53.14 -97.50
CA PRO A 765 -32.03 -53.88 -97.65
C PRO A 765 -32.37 -54.69 -96.38
N GLY A 766 -33.62 -54.62 -95.93
CA GLY A 766 -34.05 -55.29 -94.69
C GLY A 766 -35.43 -54.83 -94.21
N TYR A 767 -35.96 -55.51 -93.19
CA TYR A 767 -37.19 -55.12 -92.49
C TYR A 767 -36.85 -54.20 -91.31
N TYR A 768 -37.44 -53.02 -91.27
CA TYR A 768 -37.18 -52.02 -90.24
C TYR A 768 -38.45 -51.58 -89.51
N LYS A 769 -38.30 -51.27 -88.21
CA LYS A 769 -39.29 -50.55 -87.40
C LYS A 769 -38.74 -49.16 -87.08
N PHE A 770 -39.46 -48.14 -87.51
CA PHE A 770 -39.16 -46.73 -87.35
C PHE A 770 -40.06 -46.15 -86.27
N ASN A 771 -39.49 -45.80 -85.13
CA ASN A 771 -40.16 -45.02 -84.09
C ASN A 771 -39.96 -43.53 -84.38
N ILE A 772 -41.02 -42.89 -84.82
CA ILE A 772 -41.06 -41.46 -85.11
C ILE A 772 -41.44 -40.76 -83.80
N THR A 773 -40.50 -40.06 -83.20
CA THR A 773 -40.68 -39.37 -81.93
C THR A 773 -40.74 -37.87 -82.17
N VAL A 774 -41.73 -37.21 -81.58
CA VAL A 774 -41.94 -35.76 -81.66
C VAL A 774 -41.73 -35.20 -80.28
N SER A 775 -40.69 -34.39 -80.10
CA SER A 775 -40.43 -33.65 -78.88
C SER A 775 -40.84 -32.20 -79.08
N TYR A 776 -41.57 -31.65 -78.12
CA TYR A 776 -42.07 -30.27 -78.15
C TYR A 776 -42.20 -29.70 -76.75
N GLU A 777 -42.29 -28.38 -76.64
CA GLU A 777 -42.54 -27.67 -75.38
C GLU A 777 -43.87 -26.92 -75.43
N ASN A 778 -44.47 -26.70 -74.27
CA ASN A 778 -45.58 -25.74 -74.13
C ASN A 778 -45.06 -24.31 -73.90
N GLU A 779 -45.94 -23.31 -73.78
CA GLU A 779 -45.55 -21.92 -73.50
C GLU A 779 -44.84 -21.72 -72.14
N LEU A 780 -44.93 -22.72 -71.26
CA LEU A 780 -44.22 -22.77 -69.97
C LEU A 780 -42.88 -23.54 -70.06
N TYR A 781 -42.40 -23.85 -71.27
CA TYR A 781 -41.17 -24.60 -71.54
C TYR A 781 -41.14 -26.02 -70.96
N GLN A 782 -42.31 -26.64 -70.75
CA GLN A 782 -42.39 -28.03 -70.30
C GLN A 782 -42.32 -28.98 -71.50
N SER A 783 -41.25 -29.78 -71.55
CA SER A 783 -41.03 -30.74 -72.63
C SER A 783 -42.03 -31.91 -72.57
N ASN A 784 -42.59 -32.24 -73.71
CA ASN A 784 -43.53 -33.32 -73.94
C ASN A 784 -43.12 -34.11 -75.18
N ILE A 785 -43.51 -35.39 -75.21
CA ILE A 785 -43.16 -36.30 -76.30
C ILE A 785 -44.41 -37.02 -76.80
N THR A 786 -44.55 -37.16 -78.11
CA THR A 786 -45.50 -38.05 -78.77
C THR A 786 -44.76 -38.97 -79.73
N SER A 787 -45.16 -40.23 -79.86
CA SER A 787 -44.47 -41.18 -80.74
C SER A 787 -45.43 -41.97 -81.63
N TYR A 788 -44.95 -42.37 -82.80
CA TYR A 788 -45.65 -43.21 -83.77
C TYR A 788 -44.69 -44.24 -84.36
N VAL A 789 -45.12 -45.50 -84.48
CA VAL A 789 -44.28 -46.59 -84.98
C VAL A 789 -44.71 -47.01 -86.39
N LEU A 790 -43.80 -46.89 -87.36
CA LEU A 790 -43.97 -47.38 -88.74
C LEU A 790 -43.10 -48.62 -88.97
N SER A 791 -43.61 -49.64 -89.65
CA SER A 791 -42.80 -50.79 -90.12
C SER A 791 -42.71 -50.77 -91.64
N TYR A 792 -41.51 -50.98 -92.20
CA TYR A 792 -41.29 -50.92 -93.65
C TYR A 792 -40.16 -51.85 -94.11
N VAL A 793 -40.30 -52.44 -95.30
CA VAL A 793 -39.28 -53.32 -95.93
C VAL A 793 -38.53 -52.54 -97.00
N ILE A 794 -37.21 -52.42 -96.85
CA ILE A 794 -36.33 -51.75 -97.81
C ILE A 794 -35.79 -52.80 -98.79
N SER A 795 -35.96 -52.55 -100.09
CA SER A 795 -35.31 -53.30 -101.16
C SER A 795 -34.86 -52.34 -102.27
N TYR A 796 -33.66 -52.55 -102.83
CA TYR A 796 -33.11 -51.76 -103.92
C TYR A 796 -33.05 -52.59 -105.21
N PRO A 797 -33.35 -52.01 -106.38
CA PRO A 797 -33.21 -52.73 -107.65
C PRO A 797 -31.73 -53.08 -107.88
N THR A 798 -31.44 -54.36 -108.02
CA THR A 798 -30.12 -54.88 -108.41
C THR A 798 -30.06 -54.96 -109.94
N SER A 799 -29.13 -54.23 -110.57
CA SER A 799 -28.87 -54.40 -112.00
C SER A 799 -28.00 -55.63 -112.22
N THR A 800 -28.60 -56.78 -112.51
CA THR A 800 -27.93 -57.89 -113.21
C THR A 800 -28.13 -57.69 -114.71
N ASN A 801 -27.01 -57.50 -115.42
CA ASN A 801 -26.98 -57.32 -116.87
C ASN A 801 -26.74 -58.71 -117.50
N ASN A 802 -27.80 -59.38 -117.94
CA ASN A 802 -27.72 -60.48 -118.90
C ASN A 802 -28.53 -60.06 -120.14
N GLN A 803 -27.77 -59.75 -121.21
CA GLN A 803 -28.06 -59.85 -122.65
C GLN A 803 -29.56 -59.88 -123.05
N GLU A 804 -30.08 -58.86 -123.73
CA GLU A 804 -29.91 -58.76 -125.18
C GLU A 804 -29.22 -57.50 -125.69
N ARG A 805 -28.42 -57.74 -126.73
CA ARG A 805 -27.69 -56.79 -127.58
C ARG A 805 -28.65 -55.85 -128.32
N ILE A 806 -28.34 -54.56 -128.37
CA ILE A 806 -28.17 -53.85 -129.67
C ILE A 806 -27.01 -52.84 -129.53
N PRO A 807 -25.85 -53.11 -130.16
CA PRO A 807 -24.73 -52.17 -130.26
C PRO A 807 -24.97 -51.13 -131.35
N VAL A 808 -24.33 -49.98 -131.12
CA VAL A 808 -24.33 -48.75 -131.91
C VAL A 808 -23.73 -48.99 -133.30
N THR A 809 -24.57 -49.39 -134.28
CA THR A 809 -24.23 -49.35 -135.71
C THR A 809 -25.41 -48.99 -136.62
N THR A 810 -26.37 -48.17 -136.18
CA THR A 810 -27.46 -47.74 -137.09
C THR A 810 -27.91 -46.29 -136.98
N ILE A 811 -27.34 -45.48 -136.08
CA ILE A 811 -27.43 -44.02 -136.22
C ILE A 811 -26.50 -43.51 -137.36
N SER A 812 -25.55 -44.33 -137.82
CA SER A 812 -24.78 -44.09 -139.05
C SER A 812 -25.50 -44.54 -140.33
N PHE A 813 -26.53 -45.40 -140.25
CA PHE A 813 -27.22 -45.94 -141.43
C PHE A 813 -28.42 -45.10 -141.86
N LEU A 814 -29.08 -44.39 -140.94
CA LEU A 814 -30.05 -43.34 -141.32
C LEU A 814 -29.39 -42.15 -142.02
N GLY A 815 -28.12 -41.84 -141.69
CA GLY A 815 -27.33 -40.81 -142.40
C GLY A 815 -26.88 -41.22 -143.81
N ILE A 816 -26.57 -42.52 -144.02
CA ILE A 816 -26.15 -43.04 -145.34
C ILE A 816 -27.35 -43.19 -146.29
N ILE A 817 -28.54 -43.57 -145.81
CA ILE A 817 -29.75 -43.69 -146.64
C ILE A 817 -30.20 -42.32 -147.16
N VAL A 818 -30.05 -41.23 -146.39
CA VAL A 818 -30.36 -39.87 -146.84
C VAL A 818 -29.36 -39.37 -147.89
N ILE A 819 -28.08 -39.75 -147.80
CA ILE A 819 -27.05 -39.38 -148.78
C ILE A 819 -27.15 -40.21 -150.08
N LEU A 820 -27.53 -41.48 -150.00
CA LEU A 820 -27.66 -42.38 -151.16
C LEU A 820 -28.92 -42.09 -152.00
N VAL A 821 -30.00 -41.62 -151.35
CA VAL A 821 -31.19 -41.09 -152.04
C VAL A 821 -30.86 -39.79 -152.79
N ILE A 822 -30.00 -38.92 -152.24
CA ILE A 822 -29.54 -37.70 -152.92
C ILE A 822 -28.63 -38.02 -154.13
N ILE A 823 -27.77 -39.04 -154.06
CA ILE A 823 -26.85 -39.43 -155.15
C ILE A 823 -27.56 -40.20 -156.28
N ILE A 824 -28.57 -41.03 -156.00
CA ILE A 824 -29.31 -41.74 -157.06
C ILE A 824 -30.31 -40.81 -157.77
N VAL A 825 -30.95 -39.89 -157.05
CA VAL A 825 -31.71 -38.79 -157.68
C VAL A 825 -30.79 -37.97 -158.60
N TYR A 826 -29.53 -37.74 -158.20
CA TYR A 826 -28.52 -37.09 -159.03
C TYR A 826 -28.04 -37.92 -160.25
N LEU A 827 -27.95 -39.26 -160.13
CA LEU A 827 -27.47 -40.14 -161.22
C LEU A 827 -28.58 -40.57 -162.19
N SER A 828 -29.85 -40.68 -161.79
CA SER A 828 -30.96 -40.99 -162.72
C SER A 828 -31.29 -39.80 -163.63
N LEU A 829 -31.02 -38.56 -163.19
CA LEU A 829 -31.10 -37.35 -164.02
C LEU A 829 -29.95 -37.21 -165.04
N ARG A 830 -28.94 -38.09 -165.03
CA ARG A 830 -27.76 -38.01 -165.92
C ARG A 830 -27.58 -39.21 -166.88
N GLY A 831 -28.47 -40.21 -166.83
CA GLY A 831 -28.40 -41.44 -167.63
C GLY A 831 -29.18 -41.45 -168.95
N LEU A 832 -29.95 -40.39 -169.27
CA LEU A 832 -30.46 -40.10 -170.62
C LEU A 832 -29.30 -39.57 -171.49
N ARG A 833 -28.36 -40.47 -171.83
CA ARG A 833 -27.40 -40.38 -172.95
C ARG A 833 -26.76 -41.76 -173.22
N LYS A 834 -27.60 -42.76 -173.47
CA LYS A 834 -27.49 -43.78 -174.53
C LYS A 834 -28.60 -44.80 -174.39
#